data_AF-M7TKW1-F1
#
_entry.id   AF-M7TKW1-F1
#
_cell.length_a   1.000
_cell.length_b   1.000
_cell.length_c   1.000
_cell.angle_alpha   90.00
_cell.angle_beta   90.00
_cell.angle_gamma   90.00
#
_symmetry.space_group_name_H-M   'P 1'
#
loop_
_entity.id
_entity.type
_entity.pdbx_description
1 polymer ?
#
loop_
_entity_poly.entity_id
_entity_poly.type
_entity_poly.pdbx_seq_one_letter_code
_entity_poly.pdbx_strand_id
1 'polypeptide(L)'
;MERLICAIRTTPFIDGRGRPLLIPSSKTKQSLLGITTEANGDAHSTSAHSRATNQLADILDCPPTWNDISIAIAKENEKPGYVWTKQCLKGIETIILDDCSSAENNTFDFLWHDGLTENKCRKIVRIENLASDIVDRNINLLAISEDKFFDSVVEELQKGINDALSDTDVVGFISAICYRTRPDIPWVCPLEMVKLTLMQCIWKQEVEGHGRFKGFNCQILNSWIVHLTAGLIQQSKSSHKKPIQFHIVLGDDETPLTRSSPSHLQDFIRKYSNVPIVLVYSGRPWTKEAGYLATVHSNVYVDIGVFPCMNQDGQEGVIRDLLEFCPAEKIVWSSDGHDLPETYLLARIQSHEAFEKVLVEYVNKKALTIQQAVKVVENIFFNTSNELYALQMKLRSIKTQAIDQSVGSGLDGTSMVNGVNGTNDVYNTNNIGTINKINGTNGTNGINGINGSNGFRSTSHEDVSENSSDLEIFESFMAQHPGIKFLRVQFVDYCSITRLRILPMKHVRNLLCDKKIGVSIGITNSSLNLTPDDHLIASGSPRDSSRLLTAVFSSIRAGPYNGYASAQGELRNYDNSPLNVCPRTNLRNVVNKAKNHGLEFLVGFEIEVIFMKGTLNEDNTHAYAPLPGADSHCWGSSNALSPAVINVMDEIMEKLSDAGIDLEQWHPESATGQFEFVLPACAPLEAADILLQTREIVAAVAKTHGWRATLHPKPLPNKLGTGAHIHLSIPTPEGQKEQIYTHFYAGILKHLRAITAFTYGNPASYDRMLAAGGWAGSTWVAWGTENRETALRKINGSHWEIRCMDGLANVYLALAAIIGAGVEGVISEDKMTWLDCSINPAKLSQADRADYNIEDMLPCNLEEALAALKTDQGMYKILGEAVVVTYIAMKRGELELMNSMKEEQRRNWIIERY
;
A
#
# COMPACT_ATOMS: atom_id res chain seq x y z
N MET A 1 -14.35 -35.56 37.76
CA MET A 1 -14.93 -35.18 36.45
C MET A 1 -16.22 -34.38 36.63
N GLU A 2 -17.15 -34.85 37.46
CA GLU A 2 -18.44 -34.17 37.75
C GLU A 2 -18.30 -32.68 38.09
N ARG A 3 -17.28 -32.30 38.88
CA ARG A 3 -16.99 -30.89 39.20
C ARG A 3 -16.73 -30.02 37.96
N LEU A 4 -16.01 -30.54 36.95
CA LEU A 4 -15.75 -29.81 35.70
C LEU A 4 -17.05 -29.65 34.90
N ILE A 5 -17.81 -30.73 34.74
CA ILE A 5 -19.10 -30.70 34.01
C ILE A 5 -20.07 -29.74 34.71
N CYS A 6 -20.12 -29.75 36.03
CA CYS A 6 -20.91 -28.82 36.82
C CYS A 6 -20.47 -27.37 36.57
N ALA A 7 -19.17 -27.07 36.60
CA ALA A 7 -18.66 -25.74 36.29
C ALA A 7 -19.03 -25.28 34.88
N ILE A 8 -18.86 -26.13 33.87
CA ILE A 8 -19.23 -25.81 32.47
C ILE A 8 -20.71 -25.45 32.36
N ARG A 9 -21.59 -26.18 33.03
CA ARG A 9 -23.05 -26.00 32.90
C ARG A 9 -23.64 -24.92 33.79
N THR A 10 -22.91 -24.44 34.80
CA THR A 10 -23.46 -23.55 35.83
C THR A 10 -22.75 -22.21 35.94
N THR A 11 -21.52 -22.08 35.43
CA THR A 11 -20.86 -20.79 35.29
C THR A 11 -21.66 -19.94 34.30
N PRO A 12 -22.16 -18.76 34.71
CA PRO A 12 -22.91 -17.91 33.81
C PRO A 12 -21.99 -17.24 32.80
N PHE A 13 -22.53 -16.91 31.63
CA PHE A 13 -21.79 -16.23 30.57
C PHE A 13 -21.90 -14.71 30.71
N ILE A 14 -20.79 -14.00 30.54
CA ILE A 14 -20.80 -12.59 30.16
C ILE A 14 -20.67 -12.56 28.65
N ASP A 15 -21.74 -12.16 27.97
CA ASP A 15 -21.74 -12.08 26.52
C ASP A 15 -21.01 -10.80 26.09
N GLY A 16 -19.78 -10.98 25.60
CA GLY A 16 -18.91 -9.89 25.18
C GLY A 16 -19.41 -9.12 23.96
N ARG A 17 -20.42 -9.65 23.25
CA ARG A 17 -20.99 -9.01 22.07
C ARG A 17 -22.37 -9.53 21.68
N GLY A 18 -23.33 -8.62 21.68
CA GLY A 18 -24.64 -8.80 21.05
C GLY A 18 -25.08 -7.56 20.27
N ARG A 19 -26.12 -7.72 19.46
CA ARG A 19 -26.88 -6.63 18.83
C ARG A 19 -28.30 -6.60 19.41
N PRO A 20 -28.93 -5.40 19.47
CA PRO A 20 -30.32 -5.29 19.89
C PRO A 20 -31.27 -6.22 19.11
N LEU A 21 -32.24 -6.81 19.80
CA LEU A 21 -33.24 -7.70 19.20
C LEU A 21 -34.29 -6.91 18.41
N LEU A 22 -34.85 -7.52 17.35
CA LEU A 22 -35.90 -6.90 16.53
C LEU A 22 -37.21 -6.72 17.30
N ILE A 23 -37.87 -5.58 17.09
CA ILE A 23 -39.26 -5.39 17.55
C ILE A 23 -40.20 -6.31 16.77
N PRO A 24 -41.37 -6.70 17.34
CA PRO A 24 -42.26 -7.67 16.73
C PRO A 24 -42.68 -7.34 15.28
N SER A 25 -42.88 -6.06 14.95
CA SER A 25 -43.26 -5.61 13.61
C SER A 25 -42.17 -5.78 12.55
N SER A 26 -40.91 -5.95 12.97
CA SER A 26 -39.76 -6.05 12.07
C SER A 26 -39.21 -7.48 11.96
N LYS A 27 -39.67 -8.42 12.78
CA LYS A 27 -39.24 -9.83 12.76
C LYS A 27 -39.50 -10.54 11.42
N THR A 28 -40.50 -10.12 10.65
CA THR A 28 -40.80 -10.70 9.32
C THR A 28 -39.80 -10.29 8.24
N LYS A 29 -38.97 -9.26 8.50
CA LYS A 29 -37.95 -8.79 7.55
C LYS A 29 -36.70 -9.66 7.51
N GLN A 30 -36.55 -10.58 8.46
CA GLN A 30 -35.34 -11.38 8.58
C GLN A 30 -35.66 -12.87 8.68
N SER A 31 -34.91 -13.67 7.92
CA SER A 31 -35.10 -15.11 7.91
C SER A 31 -34.53 -15.71 9.19
N LEU A 32 -35.31 -16.57 9.85
CA LEU A 32 -34.81 -17.43 10.93
C LEU A 32 -33.57 -18.21 10.45
N LEU A 33 -33.48 -18.56 9.15
CA LEU A 33 -32.34 -19.30 8.59
C LEU A 33 -30.98 -18.60 8.83
N GLY A 34 -30.98 -17.26 8.92
CA GLY A 34 -29.78 -16.46 9.14
C GLY A 34 -29.01 -16.85 10.39
N ILE A 35 -29.70 -17.28 11.46
CA ILE A 35 -29.09 -17.63 12.75
C ILE A 35 -28.21 -18.90 12.71
N THR A 36 -28.20 -19.64 11.60
CA THR A 36 -27.48 -20.93 11.47
C THR A 36 -26.66 -21.09 10.20
N THR A 37 -26.72 -20.13 9.26
CA THR A 37 -26.08 -20.29 7.95
C THR A 37 -25.25 -19.10 7.52
N GLU A 38 -25.54 -17.87 7.97
CA GLU A 38 -25.02 -16.61 7.38
C GLU A 38 -25.18 -16.53 5.84
N ALA A 39 -25.84 -17.50 5.20
CA ALA A 39 -25.92 -17.64 3.76
C ALA A 39 -27.18 -16.97 3.23
N ASN A 40 -27.03 -16.27 2.11
CA ASN A 40 -28.15 -15.69 1.37
C ASN A 40 -28.57 -16.63 0.21
N GLY A 41 -29.88 -16.72 -0.07
CA GLY A 41 -30.42 -17.53 -1.17
C GLY A 41 -30.72 -19.00 -0.81
N ASP A 42 -30.65 -19.90 -1.80
CA ASP A 42 -31.12 -21.30 -1.67
C ASP A 42 -30.13 -22.25 -0.94
N ALA A 43 -29.04 -21.73 -0.36
CA ALA A 43 -27.99 -22.53 0.25
C ALA A 43 -28.27 -22.84 1.73
N HIS A 44 -29.15 -23.82 2.00
CA HIS A 44 -29.63 -24.13 3.36
C HIS A 44 -29.07 -25.45 3.97
N SER A 45 -28.30 -26.24 3.22
CA SER A 45 -27.94 -27.61 3.61
C SER A 45 -26.54 -27.74 4.25
N THR A 46 -26.31 -27.08 5.38
CA THR A 46 -25.04 -27.22 6.15
C THR A 46 -25.19 -28.14 7.36
N SER A 47 -24.10 -28.78 7.78
CA SER A 47 -24.11 -29.62 9.01
C SER A 47 -24.38 -28.79 10.28
N ALA A 48 -23.98 -27.52 10.30
CA ALA A 48 -24.31 -26.57 11.36
C ALA A 48 -25.82 -26.34 11.46
N HIS A 49 -26.47 -26.08 10.32
CA HIS A 49 -27.91 -25.91 10.23
C HIS A 49 -28.68 -27.17 10.69
N SER A 50 -28.28 -28.36 10.23
CA SER A 50 -28.91 -29.61 10.68
C SER A 50 -28.78 -29.84 12.19
N ARG A 51 -27.61 -29.51 12.78
CA ARG A 51 -27.41 -29.62 14.23
C ARG A 51 -28.33 -28.66 15.01
N ALA A 52 -28.37 -27.40 14.60
CA ALA A 52 -29.24 -26.41 15.22
C ALA A 52 -30.72 -26.78 15.08
N THR A 53 -31.13 -27.32 13.93
CA THR A 53 -32.49 -27.84 13.69
C THR A 53 -32.86 -28.90 14.73
N ASN A 54 -32.00 -29.91 14.92
CA ASN A 54 -32.27 -30.96 15.91
C ASN A 54 -32.34 -30.41 17.35
N GLN A 55 -31.40 -29.53 17.72
CA GLN A 55 -31.37 -28.95 19.06
C GLN A 55 -32.60 -28.08 19.36
N LEU A 56 -33.05 -27.25 18.40
CA LEU A 56 -34.25 -26.44 18.57
C LEU A 56 -35.50 -27.31 18.61
N ALA A 57 -35.60 -28.34 17.77
CA ALA A 57 -36.73 -29.25 17.75
C ALA A 57 -36.90 -30.00 19.10
N ASP A 58 -35.79 -30.45 19.69
CA ASP A 58 -35.78 -31.08 21.01
C ASP A 58 -36.24 -30.11 22.11
N ILE A 59 -35.84 -28.83 22.04
CA ILE A 59 -36.22 -27.80 23.04
C ILE A 59 -37.69 -27.40 22.90
N LEU A 60 -38.18 -27.31 21.66
CA LEU A 60 -39.54 -26.89 21.33
C LEU A 60 -40.55 -28.03 21.34
N ASP A 61 -40.09 -29.27 21.53
CA ASP A 61 -40.89 -30.49 21.48
C ASP A 61 -41.69 -30.60 20.16
N CYS A 62 -40.99 -30.47 19.03
CA CYS A 62 -41.56 -30.55 17.69
C CYS A 62 -40.71 -31.42 16.74
N PRO A 63 -41.23 -31.81 15.56
CA PRO A 63 -40.44 -32.56 14.58
C PRO A 63 -39.21 -31.76 14.11
N PRO A 64 -38.07 -32.42 13.78
CA PRO A 64 -36.81 -31.77 13.42
C PRO A 64 -36.80 -31.26 11.97
N THR A 65 -37.77 -30.42 11.62
CA THR A 65 -37.79 -29.69 10.35
C THR A 65 -37.80 -28.19 10.61
N TRP A 66 -37.12 -27.43 9.74
CA TRP A 66 -37.02 -25.98 9.92
C TRP A 66 -38.38 -25.27 9.88
N ASN A 67 -39.33 -25.81 9.11
CA ASN A 67 -40.70 -25.32 9.05
C ASN A 67 -41.45 -25.53 10.37
N ASP A 68 -41.36 -26.73 10.96
CA ASP A 68 -42.00 -27.03 12.25
C ASP A 68 -41.40 -26.20 13.40
N ILE A 69 -40.08 -25.99 13.38
CA ILE A 69 -39.38 -25.10 14.31
C ILE A 69 -39.87 -23.65 14.16
N SER A 70 -39.99 -23.15 12.93
CA SER A 70 -40.48 -21.79 12.66
C SER A 70 -41.91 -21.59 13.20
N ILE A 71 -42.78 -22.59 13.03
CA ILE A 71 -44.15 -22.58 13.56
C ILE A 71 -44.15 -22.63 15.10
N ALA A 72 -43.33 -23.49 15.69
CA ALA A 72 -43.22 -23.61 17.15
C ALA A 72 -42.70 -22.32 17.79
N ILE A 73 -41.67 -21.69 17.21
CA ILE A 73 -41.14 -20.40 17.64
C ILE A 73 -42.19 -19.30 17.51
N ALA A 74 -42.97 -19.27 16.42
CA ALA A 74 -44.05 -18.30 16.27
C ALA A 74 -45.06 -18.42 17.42
N LYS A 75 -45.47 -19.64 17.77
CA LYS A 75 -46.38 -19.92 18.89
C LYS A 75 -45.79 -19.53 20.25
N GLU A 76 -44.50 -19.76 20.46
CA GLU A 76 -43.80 -19.33 21.67
C GLU A 76 -43.73 -17.80 21.79
N ASN A 77 -43.55 -17.10 20.67
CA ASN A 77 -43.53 -15.64 20.62
C ASN A 77 -44.91 -14.99 20.86
N GLU A 78 -46.02 -15.72 20.69
CA GLU A 78 -47.37 -15.22 21.03
C GLU A 78 -47.60 -15.12 22.55
N LYS A 79 -46.80 -15.81 23.36
CA LYS A 79 -46.95 -15.77 24.82
C LYS A 79 -46.58 -14.39 25.37
N PRO A 80 -47.41 -13.80 26.26
CA PRO A 80 -47.15 -12.47 26.80
C PRO A 80 -45.89 -12.44 27.67
N GLY A 81 -45.22 -11.28 27.73
CA GLY A 81 -44.09 -11.06 28.65
C GLY A 81 -42.73 -11.60 28.17
N TYR A 82 -42.61 -11.91 26.87
CA TYR A 82 -41.36 -12.33 26.23
C TYR A 82 -40.74 -13.58 26.88
N VAL A 83 -41.59 -14.53 27.30
CA VAL A 83 -41.17 -15.75 28.02
C VAL A 83 -40.12 -16.53 27.22
N TRP A 84 -40.35 -16.70 25.92
CA TRP A 84 -39.42 -17.40 25.03
C TRP A 84 -38.07 -16.68 24.92
N THR A 85 -38.07 -15.37 24.72
CA THR A 85 -36.85 -14.55 24.69
C THR A 85 -36.06 -14.68 25.99
N LYS A 86 -36.73 -14.57 27.15
CA LYS A 86 -36.09 -14.76 28.47
C LYS A 86 -35.54 -16.18 28.65
N GLN A 87 -36.23 -17.18 28.13
CA GLN A 87 -35.77 -18.56 28.15
C GLN A 87 -34.50 -18.75 27.28
N CYS A 88 -34.45 -18.10 26.12
CA CYS A 88 -33.28 -18.15 25.23
C CYS A 88 -32.03 -17.54 25.88
N LEU A 89 -32.19 -16.42 26.60
CA LEU A 89 -31.09 -15.70 27.25
C LEU A 89 -30.76 -16.22 28.66
N LYS A 90 -31.49 -17.22 29.16
CA LYS A 90 -31.28 -17.78 30.50
C LYS A 90 -29.83 -18.24 30.69
N GLY A 91 -29.20 -17.85 31.79
CA GLY A 91 -27.81 -18.21 32.09
C GLY A 91 -26.74 -17.29 31.48
N ILE A 92 -27.17 -16.25 30.76
CA ILE A 92 -26.32 -15.10 30.43
C ILE A 92 -26.47 -14.07 31.56
N GLU A 93 -25.37 -13.72 32.21
CA GLU A 93 -25.34 -12.77 33.34
C GLU A 93 -25.62 -11.33 32.87
N THR A 94 -25.03 -10.95 31.74
CA THR A 94 -25.17 -9.63 31.10
C THR A 94 -24.74 -9.72 29.63
N ILE A 95 -25.18 -8.76 28.81
CA ILE A 95 -24.81 -8.63 27.41
C ILE A 95 -24.18 -7.26 27.17
N ILE A 96 -23.07 -7.24 26.44
CA ILE A 96 -22.47 -6.03 25.89
C ILE A 96 -23.06 -5.80 24.48
N LEU A 97 -23.96 -4.83 24.37
CA LEU A 97 -24.72 -4.51 23.17
C LEU A 97 -24.05 -3.40 22.36
N ASP A 98 -23.93 -3.64 21.06
CA ASP A 98 -23.45 -2.65 20.09
C ASP A 98 -24.55 -1.70 19.62
N ASP A 99 -24.21 -0.42 19.55
CA ASP A 99 -25.03 0.68 19.04
C ASP A 99 -25.09 0.66 17.51
N CYS A 100 -25.86 -0.27 16.95
CA CYS A 100 -26.24 -0.22 15.53
C CYS A 100 -27.15 1.00 15.30
N SER A 101 -26.80 1.82 14.30
CA SER A 101 -27.54 3.02 13.88
C SER A 101 -29.06 2.75 13.81
N SER A 102 -29.80 3.52 14.60
CA SER A 102 -31.26 3.53 14.75
C SER A 102 -32.02 4.05 13.52
N ALA A 103 -31.37 4.14 12.36
CA ALA A 103 -31.95 4.75 11.15
C ALA A 103 -33.29 4.11 10.73
N GLU A 104 -33.58 2.87 11.13
CA GLU A 104 -34.84 2.19 10.81
C GLU A 104 -35.77 1.88 12.00
N ASN A 105 -35.41 2.23 13.25
CA ASN A 105 -36.23 1.91 14.46
C ASN A 105 -36.78 0.46 14.50
N ASN A 106 -36.02 -0.51 13.98
CA ASN A 106 -36.46 -1.90 13.83
C ASN A 106 -36.12 -2.78 15.04
N THR A 107 -35.41 -2.26 16.04
CA THR A 107 -34.94 -3.01 17.22
C THR A 107 -35.43 -2.40 18.51
N PHE A 108 -35.48 -3.19 19.57
CA PHE A 108 -35.75 -2.69 20.91
C PHE A 108 -34.64 -1.75 21.39
N ASP A 109 -35.01 -0.77 22.21
CA ASP A 109 -34.04 0.11 22.87
C ASP A 109 -33.08 -0.68 23.77
N PHE A 110 -31.88 -0.14 23.95
CA PHE A 110 -30.85 -0.71 24.83
C PHE A 110 -31.41 -1.12 26.21
N LEU A 111 -32.12 -0.21 26.88
CA LEU A 111 -32.66 -0.43 28.24
C LEU A 111 -33.72 -1.56 28.32
N TRP A 112 -34.36 -1.92 27.21
CA TRP A 112 -35.31 -3.02 27.21
C TRP A 112 -34.64 -4.37 27.50
N HIS A 113 -33.37 -4.51 27.11
CA HIS A 113 -32.60 -5.75 27.27
C HIS A 113 -32.19 -6.02 28.74
N ASP A 114 -32.18 -4.99 29.60
CA ASP A 114 -31.97 -5.14 31.05
C ASP A 114 -32.99 -6.09 31.69
N GLY A 115 -34.19 -6.22 31.11
CA GLY A 115 -35.23 -7.13 31.57
C GLY A 115 -35.05 -8.59 31.15
N LEU A 116 -34.00 -8.92 30.40
CA LEU A 116 -33.75 -10.26 29.86
C LEU A 116 -32.57 -11.00 30.53
N THR A 117 -31.72 -10.28 31.24
CA THR A 117 -30.51 -10.81 31.88
C THR A 117 -30.52 -10.55 33.40
N GLU A 118 -29.62 -11.20 34.14
CA GLU A 118 -29.57 -11.08 35.61
C GLU A 118 -29.04 -9.72 36.08
N ASN A 119 -28.14 -9.11 35.31
CA ASN A 119 -27.61 -7.78 35.56
C ASN A 119 -27.81 -6.90 34.33
N LYS A 120 -27.90 -5.59 34.56
CA LYS A 120 -27.99 -4.58 33.49
C LYS A 120 -27.00 -4.85 32.37
N CYS A 121 -27.46 -4.74 31.13
CA CYS A 121 -26.63 -4.80 29.94
C CYS A 121 -25.64 -3.63 29.94
N ARG A 122 -24.63 -3.71 29.08
CA ARG A 122 -23.66 -2.64 28.86
C ARG A 122 -23.55 -2.32 27.40
N LYS A 123 -23.05 -1.14 27.11
CA LYS A 123 -23.02 -0.56 25.78
C LYS A 123 -21.61 -0.57 25.22
N ILE A 124 -21.47 -0.90 23.94
CA ILE A 124 -20.24 -0.68 23.18
C ILE A 124 -20.54 0.26 22.02
N VAL A 125 -19.67 1.25 21.81
CA VAL A 125 -19.89 2.28 20.78
C VAL A 125 -19.26 1.85 19.47
N ARG A 126 -20.06 1.71 18.40
CA ARG A 126 -19.55 1.56 17.05
C ARG A 126 -18.97 2.86 16.54
N ILE A 127 -17.65 2.90 16.35
CA ILE A 127 -16.89 4.11 16.02
C ILE A 127 -17.39 4.71 14.70
N GLU A 128 -17.67 3.87 13.71
CA GLU A 128 -18.15 4.28 12.39
C GLU A 128 -19.54 4.92 12.45
N ASN A 129 -20.46 4.38 13.27
CA ASN A 129 -21.81 4.93 13.39
C ASN A 129 -21.78 6.30 14.08
N LEU A 130 -21.02 6.42 15.18
CA LEU A 130 -20.82 7.70 15.85
C LEU A 130 -20.26 8.76 14.89
N ALA A 131 -19.23 8.39 14.12
CA ALA A 131 -18.62 9.29 13.15
C ALA A 131 -19.60 9.67 12.03
N SER A 132 -20.40 8.73 11.51
CA SER A 132 -21.42 8.99 10.50
C SER A 132 -22.50 9.94 10.98
N ASP A 133 -23.02 9.74 12.20
CA ASP A 133 -24.03 10.61 12.78
C ASP A 133 -23.50 12.04 13.00
N ILE A 134 -22.22 12.20 13.34
CA ILE A 134 -21.56 13.51 13.46
C ILE A 134 -21.43 14.19 12.10
N VAL A 135 -21.01 13.45 11.07
CA VAL A 135 -20.92 13.95 9.69
C VAL A 135 -22.29 14.42 9.21
N ASP A 136 -23.34 13.60 9.39
CA ASP A 136 -24.71 13.94 9.00
C ASP A 136 -25.25 15.19 9.72
N ARG A 137 -24.99 15.33 11.03
CA ARG A 137 -25.42 16.51 11.80
C ARG A 137 -24.72 17.79 11.34
N ASN A 138 -23.48 17.67 10.87
CA ASN A 138 -22.67 18.80 10.43
C ASN A 138 -22.81 19.11 8.94
N ILE A 139 -23.46 18.25 8.14
CA ILE A 139 -23.45 18.32 6.67
C ILE A 139 -23.84 19.69 6.10
N ASN A 140 -24.75 20.41 6.77
CA ASN A 140 -25.19 21.75 6.35
C ASN A 140 -24.08 22.81 6.41
N LEU A 141 -23.01 22.60 7.19
CA LEU A 141 -21.85 23.49 7.25
C LEU A 141 -21.03 23.48 5.96
N LEU A 142 -21.15 22.44 5.13
CA LEU A 142 -20.51 22.39 3.81
C LEU A 142 -20.94 23.54 2.90
N ALA A 143 -22.20 23.98 3.02
CA ALA A 143 -22.71 25.13 2.28
C ALA A 143 -22.06 26.46 2.71
N ILE A 144 -21.38 26.50 3.86
CA ILE A 144 -20.72 27.68 4.41
C ILE A 144 -19.21 27.63 4.12
N SER A 145 -18.55 26.52 4.47
CA SER A 145 -17.10 26.31 4.30
C SER A 145 -16.73 24.87 4.59
N GLU A 146 -15.92 24.27 3.71
CA GLU A 146 -15.36 22.93 3.91
C GLU A 146 -14.46 22.85 5.15
N ASP A 147 -13.67 23.88 5.43
CA ASP A 147 -12.82 23.96 6.63
C ASP A 147 -13.68 23.93 7.90
N LYS A 148 -14.70 24.78 7.97
CA LYS A 148 -15.60 24.83 9.14
C LYS A 148 -16.36 23.52 9.35
N PHE A 149 -16.82 22.90 8.26
CA PHE A 149 -17.45 21.59 8.33
C PHE A 149 -16.48 20.56 8.92
N PHE A 150 -15.27 20.48 8.36
CA PHE A 150 -14.31 19.47 8.75
C PHE A 150 -13.83 19.67 10.20
N ASP A 151 -13.51 20.90 10.59
CA ASP A 151 -13.13 21.24 11.96
C ASP A 151 -14.24 20.86 12.95
N SER A 152 -15.51 21.16 12.63
CA SER A 152 -16.65 20.78 13.47
C SER A 152 -16.79 19.26 13.60
N VAL A 153 -16.59 18.51 12.52
CA VAL A 153 -16.59 17.03 12.56
C VAL A 153 -15.47 16.51 13.46
N VAL A 154 -14.26 17.05 13.36
CA VAL A 154 -13.12 16.65 14.19
C VAL A 154 -13.40 16.93 15.68
N GLU A 155 -13.86 18.14 16.00
CA GLU A 155 -14.17 18.56 17.37
C GLU A 155 -15.30 17.72 17.98
N GLU A 156 -16.40 17.53 17.25
CA GLU A 156 -17.53 16.73 17.72
C GLU A 156 -17.20 15.26 17.86
N LEU A 157 -16.32 14.70 17.01
CA LEU A 157 -15.86 13.32 17.12
C LEU A 157 -14.99 13.12 18.35
N GLN A 158 -14.04 14.03 18.60
CA GLN A 158 -13.26 14.00 19.84
C GLN A 158 -14.16 14.12 21.08
N LYS A 159 -15.15 15.02 21.04
CA LYS A 159 -16.11 15.19 22.13
C LYS A 159 -16.95 13.91 22.33
N GLY A 160 -17.54 13.37 21.27
CA GLY A 160 -18.38 12.16 21.33
C GLY A 160 -17.62 10.95 21.88
N ILE A 161 -16.36 10.77 21.49
CA ILE A 161 -15.50 9.71 22.05
C ILE A 161 -15.21 9.95 23.54
N ASN A 162 -14.93 11.20 23.94
CA ASN A 162 -14.68 11.53 25.36
C ASN A 162 -15.94 11.41 26.24
N ASP A 163 -17.11 11.75 25.70
CA ASP A 163 -18.39 11.55 26.36
C ASP A 163 -18.64 10.04 26.55
N ALA A 164 -18.43 9.24 25.51
CA ALA A 164 -18.50 7.78 25.59
C ALA A 164 -17.45 7.18 26.55
N LEU A 165 -16.25 7.75 26.67
CA LEU A 165 -15.25 7.36 27.66
C LEU A 165 -15.70 7.66 29.09
N SER A 166 -16.49 8.71 29.29
CA SER A 166 -16.97 9.17 30.59
C SER A 166 -18.29 8.51 31.03
N ASP A 167 -19.07 8.01 30.07
CA ASP A 167 -20.32 7.28 30.31
C ASP A 167 -20.06 5.95 31.03
N THR A 168 -20.77 5.69 32.12
CA THR A 168 -20.64 4.47 32.93
C THR A 168 -21.32 3.25 32.31
N ASP A 169 -22.30 3.45 31.44
CA ASP A 169 -22.99 2.35 30.75
C ASP A 169 -22.20 1.88 29.51
N VAL A 170 -21.35 2.74 28.95
CA VAL A 170 -20.41 2.39 27.88
C VAL A 170 -19.19 1.69 28.45
N VAL A 171 -18.87 0.49 27.96
CA VAL A 171 -17.72 -0.31 28.43
C VAL A 171 -16.61 -0.46 27.39
N GLY A 172 -16.81 -0.03 26.15
CA GLY A 172 -15.82 -0.17 25.09
C GLY A 172 -16.21 0.52 23.79
N PHE A 173 -15.39 0.29 22.78
CA PHE A 173 -15.62 0.69 21.39
C PHE A 173 -15.49 -0.52 20.48
N ILE A 174 -16.15 -0.49 19.33
CA ILE A 174 -16.02 -1.52 18.29
C ILE A 174 -15.81 -0.86 16.94
N SER A 175 -14.93 -1.46 16.14
CA SER A 175 -14.72 -1.10 14.74
C SER A 175 -14.91 -2.30 13.84
N ALA A 176 -15.60 -2.05 12.73
CA ALA A 176 -15.79 -2.99 11.64
C ALA A 176 -14.72 -2.83 10.54
N ILE A 177 -13.68 -2.01 10.76
CA ILE A 177 -12.63 -1.68 9.77
C ILE A 177 -11.98 -2.91 9.14
N CYS A 178 -11.66 -3.91 9.96
CA CYS A 178 -10.96 -5.13 9.53
C CYS A 178 -11.80 -5.96 8.56
N TYR A 179 -13.12 -5.82 8.63
CA TYR A 179 -14.09 -6.53 7.82
C TYR A 179 -14.59 -5.69 6.62
N ARG A 180 -14.73 -4.36 6.76
CA ARG A 180 -15.22 -3.47 5.68
C ARG A 180 -14.15 -3.00 4.70
N THR A 181 -12.91 -2.88 5.15
CA THR A 181 -11.82 -2.32 4.35
C THR A 181 -10.64 -3.26 4.36
N ARG A 182 -9.87 -3.27 5.46
CA ARG A 182 -8.78 -4.21 5.72
C ARG A 182 -8.14 -3.94 7.10
N PRO A 183 -7.54 -4.96 7.74
CA PRO A 183 -6.89 -4.87 9.06
C PRO A 183 -5.52 -4.16 9.08
N ASP A 184 -4.92 -3.83 7.93
CA ASP A 184 -3.78 -2.91 7.88
C ASP A 184 -4.25 -1.46 8.10
N ILE A 185 -4.00 -0.97 9.32
CA ILE A 185 -4.38 0.38 9.75
C ILE A 185 -3.15 1.29 9.65
N PRO A 186 -2.95 2.04 8.55
CA PRO A 186 -1.78 2.90 8.37
C PRO A 186 -1.69 3.99 9.44
N TRP A 187 -0.48 4.15 10.00
CA TRP A 187 -0.20 5.08 11.10
C TRP A 187 -0.41 6.55 10.72
N VAL A 188 -0.07 6.95 9.49
CA VAL A 188 -0.13 8.34 9.02
C VAL A 188 -1.33 8.51 8.09
N CYS A 189 -2.32 9.28 8.53
CA CYS A 189 -3.31 9.87 7.64
C CYS A 189 -3.17 11.39 7.82
N PRO A 190 -2.49 12.12 6.91
CA PRO A 190 -2.41 13.56 7.00
C PRO A 190 -3.83 14.14 7.09
N LEU A 191 -4.05 15.09 7.99
CA LEU A 191 -5.40 15.60 8.26
C LEU A 191 -6.07 16.18 7.00
N GLU A 192 -5.26 16.79 6.12
CA GLU A 192 -5.69 17.24 4.79
C GLU A 192 -6.19 16.09 3.91
N MET A 193 -5.50 14.94 3.91
CA MET A 193 -5.91 13.76 3.16
C MET A 193 -7.21 13.16 3.72
N VAL A 194 -7.37 13.16 5.05
CA VAL A 194 -8.63 12.78 5.70
C VAL A 194 -9.76 13.70 5.25
N LYS A 195 -9.55 15.02 5.26
CA LYS A 195 -10.51 16.02 4.82
C LYS A 195 -10.91 15.79 3.36
N LEU A 196 -9.95 15.70 2.45
CA LEU A 196 -10.19 15.47 1.02
C LEU A 196 -10.97 14.16 0.79
N THR A 197 -10.57 13.08 1.46
CA THR A 197 -11.24 11.78 1.33
C THR A 197 -12.68 11.84 1.85
N LEU A 198 -12.92 12.56 2.95
CA LEU A 198 -14.26 12.75 3.50
C LEU A 198 -15.14 13.52 2.50
N MET A 199 -14.61 14.56 1.85
CA MET A 199 -15.34 15.34 0.85
C MET A 199 -15.71 14.47 -0.35
N GLN A 200 -14.76 13.69 -0.86
CA GLN A 200 -15.00 12.76 -1.96
C GLN A 200 -16.08 11.71 -1.62
N CYS A 201 -16.07 11.17 -0.40
CA CYS A 201 -17.09 10.21 0.04
C CYS A 201 -18.49 10.86 0.08
N ILE A 202 -18.58 12.09 0.57
CA ILE A 202 -19.85 12.83 0.63
C ILE A 202 -20.36 13.11 -0.79
N TRP A 203 -19.53 13.66 -1.68
CA TRP A 203 -19.93 13.97 -3.06
C TRP A 203 -20.35 12.72 -3.83
N LYS A 204 -19.61 11.61 -3.69
CA LYS A 204 -19.97 10.34 -4.33
C LYS A 204 -21.38 9.89 -3.91
N GLN A 205 -21.67 9.94 -2.61
CA GLN A 205 -22.95 9.51 -2.08
C GLN A 205 -24.10 10.46 -2.47
N GLU A 206 -23.82 11.76 -2.58
CA GLU A 206 -24.78 12.75 -3.09
C GLU A 206 -25.16 12.46 -4.56
N VAL A 207 -24.16 12.15 -5.40
CA VAL A 207 -24.38 11.76 -6.81
C VAL A 207 -25.16 10.45 -6.91
N GLU A 208 -24.94 9.50 -6.01
CA GLU A 208 -25.67 8.22 -5.92
C GLU A 208 -27.09 8.39 -5.32
N GLY A 209 -27.51 9.62 -5.02
CA GLY A 209 -28.86 9.93 -4.53
C GLY A 209 -29.10 9.53 -3.08
N HIS A 210 -28.05 9.43 -2.27
CA HIS A 210 -28.18 9.09 -0.86
C HIS A 210 -28.50 10.35 -0.03
N GLY A 211 -29.62 10.32 0.69
CA GLY A 211 -30.06 11.44 1.54
C GLY A 211 -29.38 11.54 2.91
N ARG A 212 -28.49 10.58 3.24
CA ARG A 212 -27.67 10.52 4.46
C ARG A 212 -26.32 9.90 4.15
N PHE A 213 -25.31 10.25 4.94
CA PHE A 213 -23.98 9.70 4.83
C PHE A 213 -23.99 8.21 5.22
N LYS A 214 -23.84 7.34 4.23
CA LYS A 214 -23.97 5.87 4.33
C LYS A 214 -22.83 5.17 5.06
N GLY A 215 -21.86 5.90 5.61
CA GLY A 215 -20.80 5.28 6.42
C GLY A 215 -19.39 5.55 5.97
N PHE A 216 -18.47 5.21 6.86
CA PHE A 216 -17.04 5.18 6.61
C PHE A 216 -16.67 3.84 5.93
N ASN A 217 -16.69 3.81 4.59
CA ASN A 217 -16.30 2.64 3.78
C ASN A 217 -14.94 2.82 3.08
N CYS A 218 -14.11 3.75 3.59
CA CYS A 218 -12.79 4.05 3.05
C CYS A 218 -11.71 3.77 4.10
N GLN A 219 -10.58 3.17 3.67
CA GLN A 219 -9.50 2.79 4.57
C GLN A 219 -8.89 3.99 5.29
N ILE A 220 -8.68 5.13 4.61
CA ILE A 220 -8.11 6.35 5.20
C ILE A 220 -9.01 6.86 6.33
N LEU A 221 -10.31 7.01 6.06
CA LEU A 221 -11.24 7.54 7.04
C LEU A 221 -11.42 6.59 8.23
N ASN A 222 -11.54 5.29 7.99
CA ASN A 222 -11.63 4.30 9.07
C ASN A 222 -10.34 4.27 9.91
N SER A 223 -9.18 4.32 9.27
CA SER A 223 -7.90 4.34 9.98
C SER A 223 -7.77 5.57 10.86
N TRP A 224 -8.20 6.73 10.35
CA TRP A 224 -8.22 7.97 11.10
C TRP A 224 -9.11 7.90 12.36
N ILE A 225 -10.38 7.50 12.24
CA ILE A 225 -11.30 7.46 13.39
C ILE A 225 -10.87 6.41 14.44
N VAL A 226 -10.27 5.30 14.00
CA VAL A 226 -9.76 4.26 14.91
C VAL A 226 -8.50 4.73 15.63
N HIS A 227 -7.55 5.38 14.92
CA HIS A 227 -6.36 5.97 15.54
C HIS A 227 -6.73 7.10 16.51
N LEU A 228 -7.71 7.93 16.16
CA LEU A 228 -8.23 8.98 17.04
C LEU A 228 -8.83 8.38 18.32
N THR A 229 -9.70 7.38 18.18
CA THR A 229 -10.33 6.69 19.31
C THR A 229 -9.29 6.04 20.23
N ALA A 230 -8.34 5.30 19.68
CA ALA A 230 -7.27 4.67 20.45
C ALA A 230 -6.35 5.69 21.13
N GLY A 231 -6.05 6.81 20.46
CA GLY A 231 -5.31 7.92 21.04
C GLY A 231 -6.01 8.51 22.26
N LEU A 232 -7.32 8.76 22.17
CA LEU A 232 -8.12 9.29 23.27
C LEU A 232 -8.24 8.29 24.44
N ILE A 233 -8.43 6.99 24.15
CA ILE A 233 -8.41 5.95 25.20
C ILE A 233 -7.05 5.94 25.90
N GLN A 234 -5.95 5.97 25.15
CA GLN A 234 -4.59 5.99 25.71
C GLN A 234 -4.37 7.20 26.61
N GLN A 235 -4.87 8.38 26.21
CA GLN A 235 -4.75 9.64 26.95
C GLN A 235 -5.73 9.78 28.13
N SER A 236 -6.79 8.99 28.18
CA SER A 236 -7.79 9.06 29.26
C SER A 236 -7.16 8.89 30.66
N LYS A 237 -7.66 9.59 31.68
CA LYS A 237 -7.08 9.52 33.04
C LYS A 237 -7.49 8.28 33.83
N SER A 238 -8.43 7.50 33.32
CA SER A 238 -8.89 6.27 33.98
C SER A 238 -7.76 5.25 34.09
N SER A 239 -7.62 4.63 35.26
CA SER A 239 -6.73 3.49 35.46
C SER A 239 -7.18 2.25 34.69
N HIS A 240 -8.50 2.13 34.46
CA HIS A 240 -9.09 1.08 33.63
C HIS A 240 -9.44 1.64 32.25
N LYS A 241 -8.71 1.18 31.24
CA LYS A 241 -8.87 1.63 29.85
C LYS A 241 -9.96 0.82 29.18
N LYS A 242 -10.95 1.50 28.58
CA LYS A 242 -12.02 0.84 27.82
C LYS A 242 -11.42 0.15 26.57
N PRO A 243 -11.73 -1.13 26.29
CA PRO A 243 -11.22 -1.85 25.13
C PRO A 243 -11.75 -1.32 23.79
N ILE A 244 -10.99 -1.61 22.72
CA ILE A 244 -11.47 -1.58 21.33
C ILE A 244 -11.62 -3.02 20.83
N GLN A 245 -12.82 -3.37 20.39
CA GLN A 245 -13.10 -4.59 19.66
C GLN A 245 -12.86 -4.38 18.16
N PHE A 246 -12.15 -5.30 17.51
CA PHE A 246 -12.10 -5.39 16.06
C PHE A 246 -12.90 -6.59 15.59
N HIS A 247 -13.90 -6.33 14.74
CA HIS A 247 -14.64 -7.38 14.05
C HIS A 247 -13.72 -8.03 13.00
N ILE A 248 -13.30 -9.28 13.24
CA ILE A 248 -12.47 -10.06 12.31
C ILE A 248 -13.33 -11.23 11.78
N VAL A 249 -13.29 -11.44 10.47
CA VAL A 249 -14.22 -12.22 9.62
C VAL A 249 -14.82 -13.52 10.21
N LEU A 250 -16.13 -13.76 9.95
CA LEU A 250 -16.61 -14.85 9.06
C LEU A 250 -17.97 -14.52 8.43
N GLY A 251 -18.05 -14.39 7.09
CA GLY A 251 -19.30 -14.47 6.32
C GLY A 251 -19.68 -13.31 5.37
N ASP A 252 -18.74 -12.70 4.64
CA ASP A 252 -19.08 -11.63 3.66
C ASP A 252 -18.26 -11.75 2.36
N ASP A 253 -18.81 -11.28 1.24
CA ASP A 253 -18.28 -11.44 -0.12
C ASP A 253 -17.33 -10.32 -0.58
N GLU A 254 -17.28 -9.21 0.16
CA GLU A 254 -16.57 -7.99 -0.25
C GLU A 254 -15.05 -7.97 0.05
N THR A 255 -14.52 -8.82 0.95
CA THR A 255 -13.08 -8.80 1.32
C THR A 255 -12.35 -10.10 0.98
N PRO A 256 -11.24 -10.05 0.21
CA PRO A 256 -10.40 -11.22 -0.05
C PRO A 256 -9.85 -11.83 1.26
N LEU A 257 -10.12 -13.12 1.48
CA LEU A 257 -9.79 -13.86 2.70
C LEU A 257 -8.33 -13.70 3.19
N THR A 258 -7.38 -13.62 2.24
CA THR A 258 -5.94 -13.47 2.52
C THR A 258 -5.59 -12.11 3.12
N ARG A 259 -6.44 -11.09 2.94
CA ARG A 259 -6.23 -9.75 3.50
C ARG A 259 -6.90 -9.57 4.87
N SER A 260 -7.67 -10.54 5.34
CA SER A 260 -8.41 -10.47 6.61
C SER A 260 -7.64 -11.01 7.83
N SER A 261 -6.34 -11.31 7.67
CA SER A 261 -5.52 -11.83 8.76
C SER A 261 -5.41 -10.81 9.92
N PRO A 262 -5.62 -11.22 11.18
CA PRO A 262 -5.43 -10.36 12.34
C PRO A 262 -3.96 -9.90 12.49
N SER A 263 -3.00 -10.60 11.87
CA SER A 263 -1.58 -10.23 11.94
C SER A 263 -1.28 -8.85 11.36
N HIS A 264 -2.14 -8.32 10.48
CA HIS A 264 -2.00 -6.96 9.94
C HIS A 264 -2.23 -5.87 11.01
N LEU A 265 -2.90 -6.19 12.13
CA LEU A 265 -3.09 -5.25 13.26
C LEU A 265 -1.84 -5.12 14.14
N GLN A 266 -0.76 -5.86 13.89
CA GLN A 266 0.42 -5.88 14.78
C GLN A 266 0.99 -4.48 15.05
N ASP A 267 1.10 -3.63 14.03
CA ASP A 267 1.65 -2.29 14.20
C ASP A 267 0.71 -1.38 15.00
N PHE A 268 -0.60 -1.51 14.79
CA PHE A 268 -1.61 -0.83 15.58
C PHE A 268 -1.56 -1.27 17.06
N ILE A 269 -1.47 -2.58 17.30
CA ILE A 269 -1.36 -3.17 18.63
C ILE A 269 -0.11 -2.67 19.36
N ARG A 270 1.04 -2.64 18.67
CA ARG A 270 2.31 -2.14 19.23
C ARG A 270 2.24 -0.65 19.57
N LYS A 271 1.63 0.15 18.70
CA LYS A 271 1.43 1.60 18.90
C LYS A 271 0.63 1.88 20.18
N TYR A 272 -0.47 1.16 20.37
CA TYR A 272 -1.39 1.37 21.49
C TYR A 272 -1.25 0.28 22.55
N SER A 273 -0.02 -0.02 22.97
CA SER A 273 0.30 -1.11 23.91
C SER A 273 -0.43 -1.06 25.27
N ASN A 274 -1.02 0.08 25.62
CA ASN A 274 -1.77 0.29 26.87
C ASN A 274 -3.29 0.35 26.66
N VAL A 275 -3.76 0.22 25.42
CA VAL A 275 -5.18 0.14 25.07
C VAL A 275 -5.54 -1.33 24.91
N PRO A 276 -6.49 -1.87 25.68
CA PRO A 276 -6.96 -3.24 25.48
C PRO A 276 -7.62 -3.38 24.11
N ILE A 277 -7.26 -4.43 23.39
CA ILE A 277 -7.74 -4.75 22.04
C ILE A 277 -8.33 -6.15 22.07
N VAL A 278 -9.55 -6.31 21.56
CA VAL A 278 -10.24 -7.61 21.49
C VAL A 278 -10.43 -7.99 20.03
N LEU A 279 -9.89 -9.14 19.64
CA LEU A 279 -10.05 -9.72 18.31
C LEU A 279 -11.31 -10.61 18.32
N VAL A 280 -12.35 -10.21 17.59
CA VAL A 280 -13.67 -10.87 17.64
C VAL A 280 -13.79 -12.01 16.63
N TYR A 281 -14.73 -12.95 16.84
CA TYR A 281 -14.94 -14.19 16.05
C TYR A 281 -13.74 -15.12 15.95
N SER A 282 -12.96 -15.21 17.03
CA SER A 282 -11.75 -16.02 17.06
C SER A 282 -10.80 -15.77 15.89
N GLY A 283 -10.86 -14.59 15.25
CA GLY A 283 -10.06 -14.22 14.09
C GLY A 283 -10.19 -15.15 12.89
N ARG A 284 -11.32 -15.83 12.70
CA ARG A 284 -11.49 -16.89 11.69
C ARG A 284 -11.19 -16.41 10.24
N PRO A 285 -10.62 -17.30 9.39
CA PRO A 285 -10.10 -18.64 9.67
C PRO A 285 -8.73 -18.63 10.38
N TRP A 286 -8.22 -17.48 10.79
CA TRP A 286 -6.89 -17.23 11.35
C TRP A 286 -6.81 -17.38 12.87
N THR A 287 -7.53 -18.34 13.45
CA THR A 287 -7.64 -18.51 14.91
C THR A 287 -6.30 -18.65 15.62
N LYS A 288 -5.36 -19.38 15.02
CA LYS A 288 -4.01 -19.52 15.55
C LYS A 288 -3.26 -18.18 15.58
N GLU A 289 -3.43 -17.35 14.57
CA GLU A 289 -2.79 -16.04 14.53
C GLU A 289 -3.39 -15.09 15.58
N ALA A 290 -4.71 -15.09 15.74
CA ALA A 290 -5.36 -14.31 16.80
C ALA A 290 -4.88 -14.72 18.19
N GLY A 291 -4.84 -16.03 18.47
CA GLY A 291 -4.27 -16.54 19.71
C GLY A 291 -2.80 -16.14 19.89
N TYR A 292 -2.03 -16.10 18.80
CA TYR A 292 -0.60 -15.82 18.86
C TYR A 292 -0.39 -14.36 19.26
N LEU A 293 -1.17 -13.45 18.67
CA LEU A 293 -1.17 -12.04 19.03
C LEU A 293 -1.53 -11.82 20.50
N ALA A 294 -2.57 -12.48 21.00
CA ALA A 294 -2.92 -12.41 22.42
C ALA A 294 -1.83 -13.00 23.34
N THR A 295 -1.06 -13.96 22.85
CA THR A 295 0.06 -14.51 23.61
C THR A 295 1.22 -13.51 23.69
N VAL A 296 1.61 -12.91 22.56
CA VAL A 296 2.80 -12.05 22.49
C VAL A 296 2.55 -10.60 22.90
N HIS A 297 1.30 -10.13 22.89
CA HIS A 297 0.93 -8.77 23.28
C HIS A 297 0.09 -8.75 24.56
N SER A 298 0.55 -8.00 25.57
CA SER A 298 -0.12 -7.90 26.88
C SER A 298 -1.53 -7.31 26.81
N ASN A 299 -1.78 -6.46 25.82
CA ASN A 299 -3.04 -5.73 25.64
C ASN A 299 -4.02 -6.40 24.66
N VAL A 300 -3.72 -7.58 24.13
CA VAL A 300 -4.60 -8.27 23.16
C VAL A 300 -5.36 -9.41 23.81
N TYR A 301 -6.65 -9.47 23.54
CA TYR A 301 -7.60 -10.49 23.95
C TYR A 301 -8.26 -11.09 22.71
N VAL A 302 -8.73 -12.33 22.81
CA VAL A 302 -9.47 -13.00 21.72
C VAL A 302 -10.83 -13.41 22.24
N ASP A 303 -11.88 -13.01 21.51
CA ASP A 303 -13.19 -13.59 21.72
C ASP A 303 -13.29 -14.92 20.99
N ILE A 304 -13.70 -15.97 21.70
CA ILE A 304 -13.75 -17.32 21.14
C ILE A 304 -14.91 -17.51 20.17
N GLY A 305 -16.03 -16.85 20.39
CA GLY A 305 -17.19 -16.87 19.49
C GLY A 305 -17.64 -18.27 19.07
N VAL A 306 -18.41 -18.98 19.91
CA VAL A 306 -18.95 -20.29 19.53
C VAL A 306 -20.26 -20.10 18.76
N PHE A 307 -20.14 -19.91 17.44
CA PHE A 307 -21.27 -19.55 16.60
C PHE A 307 -22.11 -20.75 16.16
N PRO A 308 -23.46 -20.62 16.16
CA PRO A 308 -24.35 -21.66 15.66
C PRO A 308 -24.18 -21.98 14.16
N CYS A 309 -23.56 -21.08 13.41
CA CYS A 309 -23.23 -21.24 11.99
C CYS A 309 -22.04 -22.19 11.75
N MET A 310 -21.41 -22.69 12.82
CA MET A 310 -20.32 -23.66 12.78
C MET A 310 -20.76 -25.02 13.30
N ASN A 311 -20.30 -26.09 12.64
CA ASN A 311 -20.53 -27.43 13.16
C ASN A 311 -19.69 -27.69 14.43
N GLN A 312 -20.03 -28.77 15.14
CA GLN A 312 -19.41 -29.09 16.43
C GLN A 312 -17.89 -29.25 16.33
N ASP A 313 -17.38 -29.99 15.33
CA ASP A 313 -15.93 -30.21 15.19
C ASP A 313 -15.19 -28.89 14.92
N GLY A 314 -15.78 -27.99 14.13
CA GLY A 314 -15.25 -26.65 13.91
C GLY A 314 -15.17 -25.83 15.19
N GLN A 315 -16.23 -25.85 16.01
CA GLN A 315 -16.26 -25.17 17.31
C GLN A 315 -15.20 -25.71 18.26
N GLU A 316 -15.10 -27.03 18.39
CA GLU A 316 -14.06 -27.65 19.21
C GLU A 316 -12.65 -27.35 18.68
N GLY A 317 -12.47 -27.29 17.36
CA GLY A 317 -11.21 -26.88 16.73
C GLY A 317 -10.76 -25.49 17.18
N VAL A 318 -11.67 -24.52 17.25
CA VAL A 318 -11.33 -23.17 17.76
C VAL A 318 -10.90 -23.18 19.21
N ILE A 319 -11.59 -23.96 20.06
CA ILE A 319 -11.23 -24.08 21.47
C ILE A 319 -9.83 -24.70 21.59
N ARG A 320 -9.54 -25.74 20.82
CA ARG A 320 -8.22 -26.39 20.81
C ARG A 320 -7.13 -25.44 20.32
N ASP A 321 -7.36 -24.73 19.22
CA ASP A 321 -6.40 -23.80 18.62
C ASP A 321 -6.06 -22.63 19.57
N LEU A 322 -7.05 -22.05 20.25
CA LEU A 322 -6.78 -20.98 21.22
C LEU A 322 -6.09 -21.52 22.47
N LEU A 323 -6.56 -22.65 23.02
CA LEU A 323 -5.94 -23.24 24.21
C LEU A 323 -4.54 -23.86 23.95
N GLU A 324 -4.10 -23.94 22.68
CA GLU A 324 -2.76 -24.42 22.31
C GLU A 324 -1.65 -23.57 22.96
N PHE A 325 -1.80 -22.24 22.96
CA PHE A 325 -0.83 -21.32 23.57
C PHE A 325 -1.42 -20.01 24.12
N CYS A 326 -2.67 -19.64 23.80
CA CYS A 326 -3.27 -18.41 24.33
C CYS A 326 -3.62 -18.57 25.83
N PRO A 327 -3.21 -17.63 26.71
CA PRO A 327 -3.62 -17.65 28.11
C PRO A 327 -5.14 -17.59 28.24
N ALA A 328 -5.74 -18.45 29.08
CA ALA A 328 -7.19 -18.49 29.28
C ALA A 328 -7.75 -17.17 29.85
N GLU A 329 -6.93 -16.43 30.59
CA GLU A 329 -7.20 -15.07 31.10
C GLU A 329 -7.25 -14.00 30.01
N LYS A 330 -6.96 -14.35 28.75
CA LYS A 330 -7.07 -13.45 27.58
C LYS A 330 -8.12 -13.89 26.58
N ILE A 331 -8.86 -14.97 26.89
CA ILE A 331 -9.94 -15.46 26.07
C ILE A 331 -11.26 -15.02 26.71
N VAL A 332 -12.12 -14.39 25.91
CA VAL A 332 -13.49 -14.01 26.29
C VAL A 332 -14.50 -14.80 25.46
N TRP A 333 -15.76 -14.74 25.86
CA TRP A 333 -16.86 -15.39 25.14
C TRP A 333 -17.89 -14.39 24.65
N SER A 334 -18.44 -14.64 23.48
CA SER A 334 -19.61 -13.96 22.94
C SER A 334 -20.49 -14.93 22.16
N SER A 335 -21.77 -14.60 22.05
CA SER A 335 -22.72 -15.35 21.20
C SER A 335 -22.82 -14.77 19.78
N ASP A 336 -22.38 -13.52 19.58
CA ASP A 336 -22.75 -12.66 18.45
C ASP A 336 -24.27 -12.66 18.16
N GLY A 337 -25.07 -12.79 19.22
CA GLY A 337 -26.51 -12.79 19.13
C GLY A 337 -27.03 -11.50 18.53
N HIS A 338 -27.85 -11.61 17.49
CA HIS A 338 -28.40 -10.48 16.77
C HIS A 338 -29.77 -10.81 16.22
N ASP A 339 -30.63 -9.79 16.19
CA ASP A 339 -31.98 -9.78 15.61
C ASP A 339 -33.00 -10.73 16.28
N LEU A 340 -32.67 -12.02 16.41
CA LEU A 340 -33.49 -13.08 16.98
C LEU A 340 -32.84 -13.71 18.24
N PRO A 341 -33.62 -14.01 19.29
CA PRO A 341 -33.08 -14.51 20.56
C PRO A 341 -32.50 -15.93 20.50
N GLU A 342 -32.88 -16.73 19.52
CA GLU A 342 -32.47 -18.13 19.38
C GLU A 342 -30.96 -18.32 19.17
N THR A 343 -30.28 -17.31 18.61
CA THR A 343 -28.80 -17.32 18.47
C THR A 343 -28.12 -17.45 19.84
N TYR A 344 -28.59 -16.70 20.84
CA TYR A 344 -28.07 -16.76 22.21
C TYR A 344 -28.26 -18.15 22.83
N LEU A 345 -29.43 -18.74 22.60
CA LEU A 345 -29.77 -20.07 23.11
C LEU A 345 -28.84 -21.14 22.53
N LEU A 346 -28.70 -21.15 21.21
CA LEU A 346 -27.85 -22.10 20.49
C LEU A 346 -26.38 -21.91 20.85
N ALA A 347 -25.86 -20.67 20.82
CA ALA A 347 -24.46 -20.40 21.15
C ALA A 347 -24.11 -20.90 22.55
N ARG A 348 -24.98 -20.69 23.55
CA ARG A 348 -24.80 -21.18 24.92
C ARG A 348 -24.76 -22.72 24.98
N ILE A 349 -25.76 -23.39 24.40
CA ILE A 349 -25.85 -24.86 24.43
C ILE A 349 -24.64 -25.49 23.75
N GLN A 350 -24.31 -24.99 22.56
CA GLN A 350 -23.22 -25.51 21.76
C GLN A 350 -21.85 -25.21 22.40
N SER A 351 -21.71 -24.08 23.12
CA SER A 351 -20.54 -23.80 23.95
C SER A 351 -20.37 -24.82 25.05
N HIS A 352 -21.42 -25.14 25.81
CA HIS A 352 -21.33 -26.17 26.84
C HIS A 352 -20.88 -27.52 26.26
N GLU A 353 -21.47 -27.95 25.15
CA GLU A 353 -21.12 -29.21 24.49
C GLU A 353 -19.66 -29.24 24.02
N ALA A 354 -19.19 -28.18 23.36
CA ALA A 354 -17.84 -28.09 22.83
C ALA A 354 -16.79 -28.01 23.96
N PHE A 355 -17.03 -27.21 25.00
CA PHE A 355 -16.15 -27.13 26.17
C PHE A 355 -16.14 -28.44 26.97
N GLU A 356 -17.29 -29.10 27.13
CA GLU A 356 -17.37 -30.39 27.82
C GLU A 356 -16.50 -31.42 27.09
N LYS A 357 -16.61 -31.52 25.76
CA LYS A 357 -15.78 -32.46 24.97
C LYS A 357 -14.28 -32.13 25.06
N VAL A 358 -13.88 -30.88 24.81
CA VAL A 358 -12.46 -30.50 24.77
C VAL A 358 -11.79 -30.56 26.15
N LEU A 359 -12.42 -30.02 27.19
CA LEU A 359 -11.79 -29.96 28.52
C LEU A 359 -11.77 -31.32 29.22
N VAL A 360 -12.80 -32.16 29.02
CA VAL A 360 -12.78 -33.56 29.51
C VAL A 360 -11.65 -34.33 28.84
N GLU A 361 -11.46 -34.16 27.53
CA GLU A 361 -10.34 -34.76 26.78
C GLU A 361 -8.98 -34.30 27.35
N TYR A 362 -8.80 -33.01 27.61
CA TYR A 362 -7.56 -32.46 28.17
C TYR A 362 -7.28 -32.96 29.59
N VAL A 363 -8.32 -33.10 30.43
CA VAL A 363 -8.18 -33.69 31.77
C VAL A 363 -7.81 -35.17 31.69
N ASN A 364 -8.46 -35.94 30.82
CA ASN A 364 -8.15 -37.36 30.63
C ASN A 364 -6.73 -37.59 30.09
N LYS A 365 -6.26 -36.72 29.19
CA LYS A 365 -4.87 -36.69 28.70
C LYS A 365 -3.86 -36.15 29.70
N LYS A 366 -4.29 -35.73 30.89
CA LYS A 366 -3.47 -35.08 31.93
C LYS A 366 -2.78 -33.79 31.46
N ALA A 367 -3.33 -33.13 30.43
CA ALA A 367 -2.89 -31.80 30.02
C ALA A 367 -3.36 -30.73 31.01
N LEU A 368 -4.52 -30.93 31.65
CA LEU A 368 -5.06 -30.08 32.71
C LEU A 368 -5.50 -30.93 33.90
N THR A 369 -5.36 -30.40 35.11
CA THR A 369 -6.08 -30.91 36.29
C THR A 369 -7.54 -30.45 36.24
N ILE A 370 -8.42 -31.12 37.00
CA ILE A 370 -9.83 -30.72 37.11
C ILE A 370 -9.94 -29.26 37.60
N GLN A 371 -9.10 -28.86 38.56
CA GLN A 371 -9.13 -27.49 39.10
C GLN A 371 -8.68 -26.46 38.06
N GLN A 372 -7.65 -26.75 37.28
CA GLN A 372 -7.22 -25.89 36.17
C GLN A 372 -8.31 -25.78 35.09
N ALA A 373 -8.93 -26.90 34.70
CA ALA A 373 -10.01 -26.89 33.71
C ALA A 373 -11.25 -26.10 34.19
N VAL A 374 -11.62 -26.21 35.47
CA VAL A 374 -12.67 -25.37 36.08
C VAL A 374 -12.29 -23.89 36.00
N LYS A 375 -11.04 -23.54 36.32
CA LYS A 375 -10.57 -22.15 36.24
C LYS A 375 -10.58 -21.60 34.81
N VAL A 376 -10.24 -22.43 33.81
CA VAL A 376 -10.36 -22.06 32.38
C VAL A 376 -11.81 -21.70 32.03
N VAL A 377 -12.78 -22.50 32.46
CA VAL A 377 -14.22 -22.22 32.25
C VAL A 377 -14.63 -20.91 32.92
N GLU A 378 -14.31 -20.75 34.21
CA GLU A 378 -14.65 -19.55 34.97
C GLU A 378 -14.03 -18.29 34.36
N ASN A 379 -12.80 -18.38 33.85
CA ASN A 379 -12.13 -17.26 33.20
C ASN A 379 -12.81 -16.91 31.87
N ILE A 380 -12.97 -17.87 30.97
CA ILE A 380 -13.49 -17.62 29.62
C ILE A 380 -14.96 -17.17 29.65
N PHE A 381 -15.80 -17.81 30.48
CA PHE A 381 -17.23 -17.49 30.52
C PHE A 381 -17.52 -16.23 31.33
N PHE A 382 -16.70 -15.88 32.33
CA PHE A 382 -17.05 -14.84 33.29
C PHE A 382 -15.90 -13.89 33.65
N ASN A 383 -14.82 -14.38 34.28
CA ASN A 383 -13.86 -13.50 34.95
C ASN A 383 -13.14 -12.57 33.96
N THR A 384 -12.71 -13.07 32.80
CA THR A 384 -11.95 -12.28 31.84
C THR A 384 -12.76 -11.09 31.34
N SER A 385 -14.01 -11.29 30.91
CA SER A 385 -14.90 -10.20 30.49
C SER A 385 -15.25 -9.27 31.66
N ASN A 386 -15.50 -9.82 32.85
CA ASN A 386 -15.81 -9.02 34.05
C ASN A 386 -14.68 -8.04 34.40
N GLU A 387 -13.43 -8.50 34.28
CA GLU A 387 -12.24 -7.69 34.51
C GLU A 387 -11.96 -6.72 33.35
N LEU A 388 -11.98 -7.21 32.10
CA LEU A 388 -11.67 -6.45 30.89
C LEU A 388 -12.60 -5.25 30.67
N TYR A 389 -13.88 -5.39 31.02
CA TYR A 389 -14.90 -4.34 30.85
C TYR A 389 -15.27 -3.64 32.16
N ALA A 390 -14.54 -3.91 33.26
CA ALA A 390 -14.80 -3.39 34.61
C ALA A 390 -16.27 -3.49 35.04
N LEU A 391 -16.88 -4.65 34.84
CA LEU A 391 -18.31 -4.88 35.11
C LEU A 391 -18.63 -5.00 36.61
N GLN A 392 -17.62 -5.30 37.44
CA GLN A 392 -17.69 -5.40 38.90
C GLN A 392 -18.73 -6.41 39.41
N MET A 393 -19.00 -7.45 38.62
CA MET A 393 -19.92 -8.53 38.96
C MET A 393 -19.23 -9.58 39.82
N LYS A 394 -20.00 -10.27 40.66
CA LYS A 394 -19.48 -11.35 41.52
C LYS A 394 -19.90 -12.70 40.95
N LEU A 395 -18.93 -13.56 40.65
CA LEU A 395 -19.21 -14.94 40.29
C LEU A 395 -19.87 -15.64 41.49
N ARG A 396 -21.08 -16.17 41.28
CA ARG A 396 -21.81 -16.90 42.33
C ARG A 396 -21.09 -18.22 42.58
N SER A 397 -20.74 -18.50 43.84
CA SER A 397 -20.04 -19.74 44.21
C SER A 397 -20.84 -20.98 43.80
N ILE A 398 -20.17 -21.92 43.11
CA ILE A 398 -20.75 -23.21 42.72
C ILE A 398 -21.17 -23.93 44.01
N LYS A 399 -22.48 -24.09 44.23
CA LYS A 399 -23.01 -24.88 45.36
C LYS A 399 -22.65 -26.35 45.16
N THR A 400 -21.46 -26.73 45.58
CA THR A 400 -20.97 -28.11 45.56
C THR A 400 -21.47 -28.85 46.81
N GLN A 401 -22.79 -28.90 47.03
CA GLN A 401 -23.35 -29.43 48.28
C GLN A 401 -23.59 -30.95 48.29
N ALA A 402 -23.09 -31.71 47.30
CA ALA A 402 -23.38 -33.15 47.22
C ALA A 402 -22.17 -34.08 47.03
N ILE A 403 -20.94 -33.58 46.84
CA ILE A 403 -19.81 -34.47 46.45
C ILE A 403 -18.76 -34.64 47.56
N ASP A 404 -18.61 -33.68 48.48
CA ASP A 404 -17.58 -33.73 49.54
C ASP A 404 -17.92 -34.63 50.75
N GLN A 405 -19.05 -35.34 50.77
CA GLN A 405 -19.40 -36.28 51.86
C GLN A 405 -18.91 -37.71 51.67
N SER A 406 -18.13 -38.02 50.62
CA SER A 406 -17.69 -39.38 50.32
C SER A 406 -16.21 -39.68 50.59
N VAL A 407 -15.46 -38.77 51.22
CA VAL A 407 -14.10 -39.07 51.71
C VAL A 407 -13.97 -38.64 53.16
N GLY A 408 -14.70 -39.35 54.02
CA GLY A 408 -14.47 -39.34 55.45
C GLY A 408 -13.37 -40.34 55.84
N SER A 409 -12.55 -39.91 56.80
CA SER A 409 -11.78 -40.71 57.75
C SER A 409 -10.55 -41.47 57.25
N GLY A 410 -9.37 -41.02 57.71
CA GLY A 410 -8.15 -41.80 57.63
C GLY A 410 -6.89 -41.03 58.03
N LEU A 411 -6.57 -41.11 59.33
CA LEU A 411 -5.23 -40.98 59.95
C LEU A 411 -4.82 -39.62 60.54
N ASP A 412 -4.92 -39.61 61.87
CA ASP A 412 -4.19 -38.83 62.86
C ASP A 412 -2.67 -38.80 62.65
N GLY A 413 -2.01 -37.76 63.19
CA GLY A 413 -0.63 -37.92 63.68
C GLY A 413 0.31 -36.71 63.62
N THR A 414 0.18 -35.80 64.60
CA THR A 414 1.28 -35.17 65.38
C THR A 414 2.48 -34.50 64.69
N SER A 415 2.62 -33.18 64.90
CA SER A 415 3.60 -32.55 65.83
C SER A 415 4.21 -31.23 65.30
N MET A 416 4.18 -30.20 66.15
CA MET A 416 4.98 -28.98 66.04
C MET A 416 6.41 -29.26 66.53
N VAL A 417 7.43 -28.71 65.86
CA VAL A 417 8.74 -28.37 66.46
C VAL A 417 9.33 -27.10 65.82
N ASN A 418 9.83 -26.21 66.69
CA ASN A 418 10.57 -24.96 66.46
C ASN A 418 12.03 -25.14 65.98
N GLY A 419 12.65 -24.06 65.48
CA GLY A 419 14.11 -23.80 65.49
C GLY A 419 14.73 -23.62 64.10
N VAL A 420 15.27 -22.49 63.59
CA VAL A 420 16.16 -21.38 64.05
C VAL A 420 17.46 -21.39 63.20
N ASN A 421 17.80 -20.19 62.66
CA ASN A 421 19.07 -19.67 62.10
C ASN A 421 19.65 -20.30 60.82
N GLY A 422 20.29 -19.60 59.87
CA GLY A 422 20.73 -18.21 59.60
C GLY A 422 21.23 -18.20 58.13
N THR A 423 21.43 -17.13 57.39
CA THR A 423 22.25 -15.93 57.64
C THR A 423 21.96 -14.84 56.60
N ASN A 424 21.96 -13.59 57.09
CA ASN A 424 22.23 -12.27 56.52
C ASN A 424 22.82 -12.16 55.10
N ASP A 425 22.33 -11.20 54.30
CA ASP A 425 22.96 -9.87 54.27
C ASP A 425 22.02 -8.78 53.74
N VAL A 426 22.02 -7.67 54.48
CA VAL A 426 21.29 -6.41 54.27
C VAL A 426 22.36 -5.34 54.11
N TYR A 427 22.21 -4.44 53.13
CA TYR A 427 22.49 -3.02 53.38
C TYR A 427 21.43 -2.15 52.70
N ASN A 428 20.75 -1.43 53.57
CA ASN A 428 19.82 -0.35 53.30
C ASN A 428 20.56 0.97 53.62
N THR A 429 20.20 2.07 52.94
CA THR A 429 19.81 3.38 53.54
C THR A 429 20.11 4.62 52.69
N ASN A 430 19.02 5.31 52.35
CA ASN A 430 18.66 6.72 52.60
C ASN A 430 19.39 7.94 51.97
N ASN A 431 18.57 8.73 51.27
CA ASN A 431 18.30 10.19 51.35
C ASN A 431 19.44 11.23 51.42
N ILE A 432 19.33 12.26 50.56
CA ILE A 432 19.08 13.71 50.85
C ILE A 432 19.55 14.55 49.65
N GLY A 433 18.76 15.55 49.21
CA GLY A 433 19.31 16.73 48.51
C GLY A 433 18.41 17.44 47.49
N THR A 434 17.64 18.43 47.95
CA THR A 434 16.95 19.48 47.16
C THR A 434 17.92 20.60 46.72
N ILE A 435 17.47 21.55 45.87
CA ILE A 435 18.04 22.87 45.42
C ILE A 435 18.48 22.82 43.92
N ASN A 436 18.12 23.68 42.94
CA ASN A 436 17.53 25.03 42.87
C ASN A 436 16.91 25.36 41.49
N LYS A 437 16.05 26.40 41.48
CA LYS A 437 15.50 27.18 40.34
C LYS A 437 16.57 27.92 39.52
N ILE A 438 16.29 28.18 38.22
CA ILE A 438 16.61 29.44 37.51
C ILE A 438 15.43 29.82 36.60
N ASN A 439 15.05 31.10 36.63
CA ASN A 439 13.96 31.79 35.91
C ASN A 439 14.49 32.63 34.73
N GLY A 440 13.61 32.96 33.78
CA GLY A 440 13.57 34.22 33.00
C GLY A 440 14.14 34.13 31.56
N THR A 441 13.61 34.79 30.53
CA THR A 441 12.59 35.87 30.39
C THR A 441 12.28 36.10 28.89
N ASN A 442 11.01 36.47 28.62
CA ASN A 442 10.43 37.36 27.59
C ASN A 442 11.18 37.78 26.30
N GLY A 443 10.40 37.81 25.20
CA GLY A 443 10.61 38.68 24.04
C GLY A 443 9.40 38.70 23.09
N THR A 444 8.52 39.67 23.25
CA THR A 444 7.41 40.05 22.35
C THR A 444 7.86 41.07 21.30
N ASN A 445 7.24 41.06 20.10
CA ASN A 445 6.91 42.16 19.16
C ASN A 445 6.97 41.62 17.71
N GLY A 446 6.11 41.95 16.75
CA GLY A 446 5.05 42.95 16.65
C GLY A 446 4.34 42.82 15.29
N ILE A 447 3.20 43.50 15.20
CA ILE A 447 2.18 43.48 14.14
C ILE A 447 2.50 44.46 12.99
N ASN A 448 2.09 44.13 11.75
CA ASN A 448 1.51 44.97 10.67
C ASN A 448 1.58 44.17 9.34
N GLY A 449 0.62 44.08 8.42
CA GLY A 449 -0.62 44.80 8.17
C GLY A 449 -0.76 45.08 6.65
N ILE A 450 -1.73 44.40 5.99
CA ILE A 450 -2.61 44.90 4.90
C ILE A 450 -2.10 44.97 3.42
N ASN A 451 -2.71 44.14 2.54
CA ASN A 451 -3.40 44.44 1.25
C ASN A 451 -3.15 43.44 0.11
N GLY A 452 -4.24 43.02 -0.56
CA GLY A 452 -4.26 41.90 -1.50
C GLY A 452 -4.25 42.24 -3.00
N SER A 453 -4.33 41.19 -3.82
CA SER A 453 -5.00 41.11 -5.14
C SER A 453 -4.72 39.74 -5.79
N ASN A 454 -5.72 39.22 -6.52
CA ASN A 454 -5.68 37.97 -7.27
C ASN A 454 -4.64 38.02 -8.41
N GLY A 455 -3.90 36.92 -8.61
CA GLY A 455 -3.08 36.69 -9.79
C GLY A 455 -2.47 35.28 -9.82
N PHE A 456 -2.57 34.62 -10.97
CA PHE A 456 -2.00 33.31 -11.32
C PHE A 456 -0.62 33.05 -10.67
N ARG A 457 -0.47 31.93 -9.96
CA ARG A 457 0.85 31.45 -9.49
C ARG A 457 1.64 30.84 -10.65
N SER A 458 2.32 31.71 -11.38
CA SER A 458 3.63 31.41 -11.95
C SER A 458 4.63 31.36 -10.79
N THR A 459 5.32 30.25 -10.58
CA THR A 459 6.45 30.17 -9.65
C THR A 459 7.64 30.90 -10.28
N SER A 460 7.71 32.21 -10.08
CA SER A 460 8.90 33.00 -10.35
C SER A 460 9.99 32.61 -9.34
N HIS A 461 11.16 32.28 -9.86
CA HIS A 461 12.42 32.13 -9.12
C HIS A 461 12.69 33.35 -8.24
N GLU A 462 12.45 33.22 -6.94
CA GLU A 462 13.15 34.00 -5.91
C GLU A 462 14.38 33.20 -5.45
N ASP A 463 15.49 33.90 -5.27
CA ASP A 463 16.85 33.40 -5.07
C ASP A 463 16.97 32.26 -4.03
N VAL A 464 17.08 31.02 -4.51
CA VAL A 464 17.52 29.87 -3.71
C VAL A 464 19.05 29.88 -3.68
N SER A 465 19.63 30.46 -2.64
CA SER A 465 21.07 30.40 -2.37
C SER A 465 21.40 29.87 -0.97
N GLU A 466 20.61 28.92 -0.46
CA GLU A 466 21.05 28.00 0.59
C GLU A 466 20.91 26.56 0.08
N ASN A 467 21.99 26.00 -0.51
CA ASN A 467 22.05 24.58 -0.86
C ASN A 467 21.99 23.78 0.44
N SER A 468 20.85 23.12 0.72
CA SER A 468 20.73 22.18 1.83
C SER A 468 21.82 21.11 1.74
N SER A 469 22.41 20.75 2.87
CA SER A 469 23.43 19.69 2.89
C SER A 469 22.83 18.33 2.53
N ASP A 470 23.62 17.41 1.95
CA ASP A 470 23.16 16.03 1.68
C ASP A 470 22.59 15.35 2.93
N LEU A 471 23.13 15.71 4.11
CA LEU A 471 22.60 15.26 5.40
C LEU A 471 21.19 15.82 5.65
N GLU A 472 20.93 17.11 5.42
CA GLU A 472 19.59 17.68 5.57
C GLU A 472 18.57 17.04 4.62
N ILE A 473 18.94 16.84 3.35
CA ILE A 473 18.09 16.15 2.37
C ILE A 473 17.77 14.74 2.86
N PHE A 474 18.78 13.99 3.31
CA PHE A 474 18.63 12.66 3.86
C PHE A 474 17.73 12.63 5.11
N GLU A 475 17.94 13.53 6.08
CA GLU A 475 17.13 13.60 7.30
C GLU A 475 15.68 13.93 7.00
N SER A 476 15.43 14.89 6.08
CA SER A 476 14.09 15.25 5.63
C SER A 476 13.40 14.06 4.95
N PHE A 477 14.11 13.37 4.06
CA PHE A 477 13.61 12.18 3.39
C PHE A 477 13.28 11.06 4.39
N MET A 478 14.16 10.80 5.36
CA MET A 478 13.92 9.78 6.39
C MET A 478 12.77 10.14 7.33
N ALA A 479 12.52 11.42 7.58
CA ALA A 479 11.36 11.87 8.36
C ALA A 479 10.04 11.62 7.62
N GLN A 480 10.02 11.79 6.29
CA GLN A 480 8.86 11.52 5.44
C GLN A 480 8.65 10.02 5.20
N HIS A 481 9.73 9.24 5.15
CA HIS A 481 9.69 7.80 4.84
C HIS A 481 10.38 6.94 5.92
N PRO A 482 9.85 6.90 7.16
CA PRO A 482 10.49 6.21 8.29
C PRO A 482 10.59 4.68 8.11
N GLY A 483 9.81 4.10 7.20
CA GLY A 483 9.83 2.66 6.89
C GLY A 483 11.00 2.20 6.01
N ILE A 484 11.80 3.13 5.46
CA ILE A 484 12.89 2.81 4.55
C ILE A 484 14.12 2.32 5.30
N LYS A 485 14.65 1.17 4.88
CA LYS A 485 15.75 0.44 5.52
C LYS A 485 17.03 0.46 4.70
N PHE A 486 16.92 0.57 3.39
CA PHE A 486 18.05 0.48 2.46
C PHE A 486 18.04 1.59 1.40
N LEU A 487 19.22 2.10 1.08
CA LEU A 487 19.47 2.99 -0.06
C LEU A 487 20.12 2.21 -1.20
N ARG A 488 19.52 2.26 -2.38
CA ARG A 488 20.09 1.82 -3.65
C ARG A 488 20.80 3.00 -4.28
N VAL A 489 22.13 2.97 -4.34
CA VAL A 489 22.90 3.95 -5.11
C VAL A 489 23.14 3.37 -6.48
N GLN A 490 22.58 3.99 -7.52
CA GLN A 490 22.51 3.40 -8.86
C GLN A 490 23.04 4.31 -9.97
N PHE A 491 23.55 3.72 -11.03
CA PHE A 491 24.01 4.42 -12.23
C PHE A 491 23.67 3.61 -13.48
N VAL A 492 23.54 4.27 -14.62
CA VAL A 492 23.27 3.60 -15.91
C VAL A 492 24.56 3.46 -16.70
N ASP A 493 24.83 2.25 -17.21
CA ASP A 493 26.00 1.97 -18.06
C ASP A 493 25.73 2.22 -19.56
N TYR A 494 26.72 1.96 -20.41
CA TYR A 494 26.60 2.19 -21.87
C TYR A 494 25.68 1.20 -22.60
N CYS A 495 25.28 0.09 -21.96
CA CYS A 495 24.27 -0.83 -22.45
C CYS A 495 22.87 -0.51 -21.89
N SER A 496 22.69 0.68 -21.32
CA SER A 496 21.43 1.14 -20.72
C SER A 496 20.99 0.30 -19.51
N ILE A 497 21.92 -0.37 -18.84
CA ILE A 497 21.62 -1.19 -17.65
C ILE A 497 21.81 -0.35 -16.39
N THR A 498 20.79 -0.32 -15.53
CA THR A 498 20.88 0.23 -14.18
C THR A 498 21.70 -0.72 -13.30
N ARG A 499 22.88 -0.29 -12.89
CA ARG A 499 23.78 -0.98 -11.97
C ARG A 499 23.77 -0.30 -10.62
N LEU A 500 23.92 -1.06 -9.52
CA LEU A 500 23.75 -0.49 -8.19
C LEU A 500 24.61 -1.12 -7.08
N ARG A 501 24.59 -0.43 -5.93
CA ARG A 501 25.01 -0.91 -4.62
C ARG A 501 23.93 -0.59 -3.60
N ILE A 502 23.72 -1.48 -2.63
CA ILE A 502 22.71 -1.34 -1.59
C ILE A 502 23.40 -1.08 -0.25
N LEU A 503 22.99 -0.03 0.43
CA LEU A 503 23.54 0.41 1.71
C LEU A 503 22.42 0.44 2.77
N PRO A 504 22.62 -0.08 3.99
CA PRO A 504 21.68 0.14 5.09
C PRO A 504 21.60 1.62 5.47
N MET A 505 20.40 2.17 5.71
CA MET A 505 20.20 3.60 5.98
C MET A 505 21.00 4.11 7.20
N LYS A 506 21.20 3.27 8.23
CA LYS A 506 22.05 3.61 9.38
C LYS A 506 23.51 3.85 8.96
N HIS A 507 24.03 3.06 8.03
CA HIS A 507 25.38 3.23 7.51
C HIS A 507 25.49 4.49 6.66
N VAL A 508 24.47 4.76 5.82
CA VAL A 508 24.37 6.01 5.03
C VAL A 508 24.43 7.24 5.94
N ARG A 509 23.61 7.29 6.99
CA ARG A 509 23.60 8.38 7.96
C ARG A 509 24.99 8.60 8.59
N ASN A 510 25.65 7.51 9.01
CA ASN A 510 26.98 7.60 9.60
C ASN A 510 28.00 8.21 8.64
N LEU A 511 27.97 7.82 7.36
CA LEU A 511 28.83 8.39 6.32
C LEU A 511 28.54 9.88 6.08
N LEU A 512 27.27 10.30 6.13
CA LEU A 512 26.89 11.71 5.98
C LEU A 512 27.29 12.57 7.18
N CYS A 513 27.26 12.02 8.41
CA CYS A 513 27.75 12.70 9.60
C CYS A 513 29.28 12.83 9.62
N ASP A 514 30.01 11.86 9.06
CA ASP A 514 31.44 11.93 8.86
C ASP A 514 31.75 12.79 7.61
N LYS A 515 31.78 14.12 7.81
CA LYS A 515 31.91 15.17 6.77
C LYS A 515 33.11 15.05 5.82
N LYS A 516 33.93 13.99 5.90
CA LYS A 516 35.18 13.82 5.15
C LYS A 516 35.05 13.11 3.80
N ILE A 517 33.99 12.32 3.53
CA ILE A 517 33.99 11.41 2.36
C ILE A 517 32.70 11.45 1.51
N GLY A 518 31.59 12.00 2.01
CA GLY A 518 30.28 11.83 1.35
C GLY A 518 29.89 10.35 1.26
N VAL A 519 28.79 10.01 0.58
CA VAL A 519 28.38 8.61 0.39
C VAL A 519 28.97 8.09 -0.92
N SER A 520 30.22 7.63 -0.84
CA SER A 520 31.02 7.14 -1.97
C SER A 520 31.44 5.68 -1.76
N ILE A 521 31.23 4.85 -2.77
CA ILE A 521 31.46 3.39 -2.69
C ILE A 521 32.47 2.98 -3.77
N GLY A 522 33.48 2.20 -3.39
CA GLY A 522 34.42 1.64 -4.36
C GLY A 522 33.74 0.67 -5.33
N ILE A 523 33.95 0.85 -6.63
CA ILE A 523 33.52 -0.07 -7.68
C ILE A 523 34.68 -0.38 -8.65
N THR A 524 34.55 -1.49 -9.38
CA THR A 524 35.54 -1.88 -10.39
C THR A 524 35.57 -0.88 -11.55
N ASN A 525 36.76 -0.58 -12.07
CA ASN A 525 36.95 0.29 -13.24
C ASN A 525 36.21 -0.24 -14.47
N SER A 526 36.11 -1.57 -14.59
CA SER A 526 35.47 -2.23 -15.71
C SER A 526 33.95 -2.04 -15.77
N SER A 527 33.32 -1.39 -14.79
CA SER A 527 31.86 -1.28 -14.69
C SER A 527 31.16 -0.57 -15.86
N LEU A 528 31.89 0.15 -16.72
CA LEU A 528 31.39 0.75 -17.97
C LEU A 528 31.82 -0.02 -19.23
N ASN A 529 32.54 -1.13 -19.08
CA ASN A 529 33.13 -1.92 -20.16
C ASN A 529 32.62 -3.37 -20.17
N LEU A 530 31.52 -3.64 -19.47
CA LEU A 530 30.88 -4.95 -19.40
C LEU A 530 29.66 -4.98 -20.29
N THR A 531 29.55 -6.02 -21.11
CA THR A 531 28.32 -6.34 -21.84
C THR A 531 27.21 -6.73 -20.85
N PRO A 532 25.96 -6.84 -21.31
CA PRO A 532 24.83 -7.21 -20.46
C PRO A 532 24.88 -8.59 -19.78
N ASP A 533 25.81 -9.45 -20.19
CA ASP A 533 26.11 -10.77 -19.63
C ASP A 533 27.49 -10.82 -18.94
N ASP A 534 28.00 -9.64 -18.54
CA ASP A 534 29.24 -9.43 -17.78
C ASP A 534 30.53 -9.89 -18.48
N HIS A 535 30.54 -9.94 -19.82
CA HIS A 535 31.78 -10.08 -20.58
C HIS A 535 32.49 -8.73 -20.75
N LEU A 536 33.80 -8.72 -20.49
CA LEU A 536 34.64 -7.54 -20.70
C LEU A 536 34.96 -7.38 -22.19
N ILE A 537 34.67 -6.20 -22.76
CA ILE A 537 35.05 -5.91 -24.15
C ILE A 537 36.57 -5.77 -24.29
N ALA A 538 37.11 -6.05 -25.47
CA ALA A 538 38.57 -6.11 -25.71
C ALA A 538 39.34 -4.81 -25.38
N SER A 539 38.68 -3.64 -25.43
CA SER A 539 39.28 -2.36 -25.05
C SER A 539 39.23 -2.07 -23.54
N GLY A 540 38.64 -2.96 -22.74
CA GLY A 540 38.57 -2.85 -21.29
C GLY A 540 39.75 -3.55 -20.60
N SER A 541 40.16 -3.00 -19.45
CA SER A 541 41.17 -3.61 -18.58
C SER A 541 40.60 -3.77 -17.17
N PRO A 542 40.70 -4.97 -16.55
CA PRO A 542 40.33 -5.17 -15.15
C PRO A 542 41.45 -4.75 -14.20
N ARG A 543 42.63 -4.37 -14.71
CA ARG A 543 43.86 -4.15 -13.93
C ARG A 543 44.08 -2.69 -13.52
N ASP A 544 43.19 -1.79 -13.90
CA ASP A 544 43.31 -0.36 -13.61
C ASP A 544 42.47 0.07 -12.39
N SER A 545 42.94 1.10 -11.70
CA SER A 545 42.45 1.65 -10.42
C SER A 545 40.92 1.63 -10.21
N SER A 546 40.48 1.37 -8.98
CA SER A 546 39.07 1.46 -8.55
C SER A 546 38.44 2.84 -8.80
N ARG A 547 37.15 2.86 -9.16
CA ARG A 547 36.32 4.07 -9.24
C ARG A 547 35.49 4.24 -7.97
N LEU A 548 34.97 5.44 -7.75
CA LEU A 548 33.96 5.71 -6.72
C LEU A 548 32.58 5.88 -7.37
N LEU A 549 31.56 5.21 -6.84
CA LEU A 549 30.16 5.50 -7.09
C LEU A 549 29.67 6.41 -5.95
N THR A 550 29.37 7.67 -6.29
CA THR A 550 28.99 8.70 -5.32
C THR A 550 27.51 8.98 -5.43
N ALA A 551 26.75 8.86 -4.33
CA ALA A 551 25.32 9.13 -4.31
C ALA A 551 25.03 10.63 -4.52
N VAL A 552 23.98 10.93 -5.27
CA VAL A 552 23.45 12.28 -5.48
C VAL A 552 22.14 12.39 -4.69
N PHE A 553 22.21 12.91 -3.46
CA PHE A 553 21.05 12.89 -2.54
C PHE A 553 19.86 13.71 -3.02
N SER A 554 20.07 14.73 -3.84
CA SER A 554 18.97 15.48 -4.45
C SER A 554 18.08 14.63 -5.37
N SER A 555 18.52 13.41 -5.74
CA SER A 555 17.75 12.46 -6.56
C SER A 555 17.16 11.31 -5.74
N ILE A 556 17.20 11.37 -4.40
CA ILE A 556 16.67 10.30 -3.54
C ILE A 556 15.15 10.20 -3.66
N ARG A 557 14.65 8.99 -3.89
CA ARG A 557 13.21 8.69 -4.03
C ARG A 557 12.87 7.38 -3.35
N ALA A 558 11.65 7.25 -2.84
CA ALA A 558 11.16 5.99 -2.30
C ALA A 558 10.98 4.93 -3.41
N GLY A 559 11.06 3.66 -3.04
CA GLY A 559 10.90 2.53 -3.96
C GLY A 559 12.18 2.14 -4.69
N PRO A 560 12.08 1.22 -5.68
CA PRO A 560 10.85 0.65 -6.25
C PRO A 560 10.23 -0.45 -5.36
N TYR A 561 10.96 -0.95 -4.37
CA TYR A 561 10.47 -1.96 -3.43
C TYR A 561 10.16 -1.35 -2.06
N ASN A 562 9.20 -1.94 -1.34
CA ASN A 562 8.90 -1.55 0.03
C ASN A 562 10.14 -1.66 0.93
N GLY A 563 10.42 -0.61 1.70
CA GLY A 563 11.59 -0.53 2.57
C GLY A 563 12.89 -0.13 1.86
N TYR A 564 12.85 0.23 0.57
CA TYR A 564 13.99 0.72 -0.19
C TYR A 564 13.76 2.15 -0.66
N ALA A 565 14.85 2.91 -0.76
CA ALA A 565 14.95 4.14 -1.54
C ALA A 565 16.00 3.96 -2.62
N SER A 566 15.93 4.79 -3.65
CA SER A 566 16.91 4.84 -4.73
C SER A 566 17.43 6.27 -4.85
N ALA A 567 18.75 6.42 -4.97
CA ALA A 567 19.39 7.67 -5.34
C ALA A 567 20.28 7.39 -6.56
N GLN A 568 20.26 8.30 -7.52
CA GLN A 568 21.18 8.25 -8.64
C GLN A 568 22.59 8.52 -8.14
N GLY A 569 23.54 7.92 -8.82
CA GLY A 569 24.95 7.96 -8.48
C GLY A 569 25.77 8.37 -9.67
N GLU A 570 26.88 9.03 -9.38
CA GLU A 570 27.86 9.42 -10.36
C GLU A 570 29.16 8.67 -10.14
N LEU A 571 29.71 8.18 -11.24
CA LEU A 571 31.04 7.60 -11.21
C LEU A 571 32.07 8.73 -11.12
N ARG A 572 33.07 8.51 -10.29
CA ARG A 572 34.17 9.44 -10.03
C ARG A 572 35.50 8.70 -10.03
N ASN A 573 36.56 9.45 -10.26
CA ASN A 573 37.92 8.95 -10.05
C ASN A 573 38.14 8.62 -8.57
N TYR A 574 39.19 7.86 -8.27
CA TYR A 574 39.50 7.46 -6.90
C TYR A 574 39.81 8.65 -5.97
N ASP A 575 40.35 9.73 -6.53
CA ASP A 575 40.59 11.01 -5.85
C ASP A 575 39.31 11.86 -5.71
N ASN A 576 38.14 11.29 -6.02
CA ASN A 576 36.82 11.92 -6.00
C ASN A 576 36.65 13.03 -7.05
N SER A 577 37.54 13.17 -8.03
CA SER A 577 37.34 14.12 -9.14
C SER A 577 36.27 13.62 -10.13
N PRO A 578 35.54 14.54 -10.82
CA PRO A 578 34.51 14.17 -11.79
C PRO A 578 35.04 13.26 -12.91
N LEU A 579 34.26 12.24 -13.28
CA LEU A 579 34.60 11.34 -14.38
C LEU A 579 33.70 11.63 -15.59
N ASN A 580 34.26 12.27 -16.62
CA ASN A 580 33.49 12.71 -17.80
C ASN A 580 32.88 11.57 -18.63
N VAL A 581 33.38 10.34 -18.48
CA VAL A 581 32.82 9.16 -19.16
C VAL A 581 31.56 8.61 -18.47
N CYS A 582 31.21 9.08 -17.27
CA CYS A 582 29.94 8.73 -16.63
C CYS A 582 28.77 9.38 -17.39
N PRO A 583 27.76 8.62 -17.88
CA PRO A 583 26.63 9.17 -18.63
C PRO A 583 25.93 10.35 -17.96
N ARG A 584 25.59 10.22 -16.67
CA ARG A 584 24.88 11.27 -15.92
C ARG A 584 25.74 12.53 -15.74
N THR A 585 27.04 12.37 -15.46
CA THR A 585 27.99 13.51 -15.41
C THR A 585 28.13 14.18 -16.76
N ASN A 586 28.13 13.42 -17.85
CA ASN A 586 28.21 13.96 -19.21
C ASN A 586 27.00 14.85 -19.53
N LEU A 587 25.78 14.37 -19.26
CA LEU A 587 24.56 15.19 -19.39
C LEU A 587 24.64 16.46 -18.55
N ARG A 588 25.06 16.36 -17.28
CA ARG A 588 25.23 17.54 -16.41
C ARG A 588 26.18 18.57 -17.03
N ASN A 589 27.30 18.12 -17.59
CA ASN A 589 28.28 19.01 -18.21
C ASN A 589 27.68 19.72 -19.43
N VAL A 590 26.92 19.02 -20.26
CA VAL A 590 26.22 19.59 -21.42
C VAL A 590 25.19 20.64 -20.99
N VAL A 591 24.36 20.33 -19.98
CA VAL A 591 23.36 21.26 -19.44
C VAL A 591 24.01 22.50 -18.83
N ASN A 592 25.11 22.33 -18.08
CA ASN A 592 25.86 23.46 -17.53
C ASN A 592 26.48 24.33 -18.63
N LYS A 593 26.98 23.72 -19.71
CA LYS A 593 27.47 24.47 -20.89
C LYS A 593 26.34 25.28 -21.52
N ALA A 594 25.16 24.70 -21.67
CA ALA A 594 23.99 25.40 -22.21
C ALA A 594 23.60 26.62 -21.36
N LYS A 595 23.64 26.48 -20.03
CA LYS A 595 23.35 27.57 -19.09
C LYS A 595 24.30 28.76 -19.26
N ASN A 596 25.57 28.52 -19.58
CA ASN A 596 26.54 29.58 -19.89
C ASN A 596 26.19 30.38 -21.17
N HIS A 597 25.32 29.83 -22.02
CA HIS A 597 24.76 30.50 -23.20
C HIS A 597 23.34 31.03 -22.96
N GLY A 598 22.89 31.10 -21.70
CA GLY A 598 21.55 31.61 -21.35
C GLY A 598 20.41 30.66 -21.68
N LEU A 599 20.69 29.37 -21.87
CA LEU A 599 19.71 28.34 -22.20
C LEU A 599 19.49 27.40 -21.01
N GLU A 600 18.23 27.23 -20.63
CA GLU A 600 17.76 26.22 -19.70
C GLU A 600 16.61 25.46 -20.35
N PHE A 601 16.36 24.22 -19.91
CA PHE A 601 15.45 23.30 -20.59
C PHE A 601 14.43 22.69 -19.65
N LEU A 602 13.24 22.42 -20.18
CA LEU A 602 12.29 21.48 -19.61
C LEU A 602 12.14 20.28 -20.56
N VAL A 603 12.20 19.09 -19.97
CA VAL A 603 12.12 17.80 -20.65
C VAL A 603 10.98 17.00 -20.03
N GLY A 604 10.01 16.59 -20.86
CA GLY A 604 8.97 15.62 -20.51
C GLY A 604 9.15 14.34 -21.32
N PHE A 605 8.68 13.21 -20.79
CA PHE A 605 8.75 11.92 -21.48
C PHE A 605 7.37 11.28 -21.57
N GLU A 606 7.01 10.78 -22.75
CA GLU A 606 5.91 9.84 -22.93
C GLU A 606 6.55 8.45 -23.10
N ILE A 607 6.37 7.55 -22.12
CA ILE A 607 6.95 6.20 -22.18
C ILE A 607 5.87 5.16 -22.42
N GLU A 608 6.02 4.40 -23.51
CA GLU A 608 5.12 3.31 -23.84
C GLU A 608 5.67 1.98 -23.30
N VAL A 609 4.82 1.21 -22.62
CA VAL A 609 5.14 -0.05 -21.95
C VAL A 609 4.14 -1.11 -22.39
N ILE A 610 4.60 -2.33 -22.66
CA ILE A 610 3.71 -3.47 -22.88
C ILE A 610 3.76 -4.41 -21.67
N PHE A 611 2.60 -4.74 -21.11
CA PHE A 611 2.47 -5.79 -20.12
C PHE A 611 2.23 -7.14 -20.80
N MET A 612 3.01 -8.14 -20.40
CA MET A 612 3.00 -9.49 -20.95
C MET A 612 2.88 -10.52 -19.84
N LYS A 613 2.35 -11.70 -20.18
CA LYS A 613 2.40 -12.88 -19.32
C LYS A 613 3.62 -13.71 -19.68
N GLY A 614 4.46 -13.99 -18.68
CA GLY A 614 5.58 -14.93 -18.82
C GLY A 614 5.14 -16.35 -18.47
N THR A 615 5.48 -17.32 -19.31
CA THR A 615 5.34 -18.75 -19.05
C THR A 615 6.69 -19.44 -19.25
N LEU A 616 6.90 -20.56 -18.56
CA LEU A 616 8.05 -21.43 -18.81
C LEU A 616 7.67 -22.48 -19.85
N ASN A 617 8.50 -22.64 -20.87
CA ASN A 617 8.44 -23.76 -21.80
C ASN A 617 8.98 -25.04 -21.12
N GLU A 618 8.74 -26.20 -21.75
CA GLU A 618 9.22 -27.51 -21.24
C GLU A 618 10.75 -27.58 -21.08
N ASP A 619 11.49 -26.77 -21.82
CA ASP A 619 12.95 -26.66 -21.76
C ASP A 619 13.45 -25.59 -20.75
N ASN A 620 12.56 -25.06 -19.91
CA ASN A 620 12.79 -23.96 -18.97
C ASN A 620 13.15 -22.61 -19.61
N THR A 621 12.90 -22.41 -20.91
CA THR A 621 13.00 -21.07 -21.52
C THR A 621 11.74 -20.25 -21.22
N HIS A 622 11.90 -18.94 -21.07
CA HIS A 622 10.74 -18.05 -20.92
C HIS A 622 10.09 -17.78 -22.28
N ALA A 623 8.78 -17.93 -22.33
CA ALA A 623 7.92 -17.46 -23.41
C ALA A 623 7.06 -16.30 -22.91
N TYR A 624 6.96 -15.25 -23.71
CA TYR A 624 6.16 -14.06 -23.39
C TYR A 624 5.05 -13.85 -24.42
N ALA A 625 3.82 -13.78 -23.92
CA ALA A 625 2.62 -13.52 -24.70
C ALA A 625 1.85 -12.30 -24.15
N PRO A 626 1.02 -11.64 -24.96
CA PRO A 626 0.10 -10.60 -24.47
C PRO A 626 -0.78 -11.09 -23.31
N LEU A 627 -1.27 -10.18 -22.49
CA LEU A 627 -2.18 -10.53 -21.39
C LEU A 627 -3.48 -11.17 -21.93
N PRO A 628 -4.04 -12.18 -21.23
CA PRO A 628 -5.32 -12.80 -21.60
C PRO A 628 -6.47 -11.79 -21.66
N GLY A 629 -7.39 -11.95 -22.61
CA GLY A 629 -8.59 -11.11 -22.72
C GLY A 629 -8.35 -9.72 -23.33
N ALA A 630 -7.15 -9.45 -23.81
CA ALA A 630 -6.79 -8.16 -24.42
C ALA A 630 -7.13 -8.07 -25.93
N ASP A 631 -7.95 -8.98 -26.46
CA ASP A 631 -8.33 -9.01 -27.89
C ASP A 631 -9.13 -7.77 -28.32
N SER A 632 -9.79 -7.10 -27.38
CA SER A 632 -10.54 -5.85 -27.58
C SER A 632 -9.71 -4.59 -27.28
N HIS A 633 -8.41 -4.73 -26.97
CA HIS A 633 -7.52 -3.62 -26.68
C HIS A 633 -7.30 -2.75 -27.93
N CYS A 634 -7.49 -1.43 -27.78
CA CYS A 634 -7.15 -0.44 -28.79
C CYS A 634 -6.91 0.92 -28.13
N TRP A 635 -6.36 1.84 -28.92
CA TRP A 635 -5.99 3.18 -28.47
C TRP A 635 -7.14 3.89 -27.73
N GLY A 636 -6.86 4.34 -26.50
CA GLY A 636 -7.82 5.09 -25.67
C GLY A 636 -9.09 4.32 -25.28
N SER A 637 -9.11 3.00 -25.39
CA SER A 637 -10.36 2.23 -25.20
C SER A 637 -10.59 1.81 -23.74
N SER A 638 -11.83 1.96 -23.27
CA SER A 638 -12.23 1.49 -21.94
C SER A 638 -12.12 -0.04 -21.80
N ASN A 639 -12.23 -0.78 -22.90
CA ASN A 639 -12.09 -2.25 -22.90
C ASN A 639 -10.69 -2.73 -22.49
N ALA A 640 -9.66 -1.91 -22.69
CA ALA A 640 -8.31 -2.21 -22.22
C ALA A 640 -8.17 -2.13 -20.67
N LEU A 641 -9.15 -1.51 -19.99
CA LEU A 641 -9.14 -1.23 -18.55
C LEU A 641 -9.84 -2.34 -17.76
N SER A 642 -9.40 -3.58 -17.92
CA SER A 642 -9.90 -4.70 -17.10
C SER A 642 -9.61 -4.46 -15.61
N PRO A 643 -10.38 -5.05 -14.67
CA PRO A 643 -10.11 -4.91 -13.23
C PRO A 643 -8.68 -5.30 -12.83
N ALA A 644 -8.08 -6.30 -13.49
CA ALA A 644 -6.70 -6.69 -13.26
C ALA A 644 -5.69 -5.61 -13.66
N VAL A 645 -5.93 -4.93 -14.80
CA VAL A 645 -5.11 -3.81 -15.26
C VAL A 645 -5.25 -2.63 -14.31
N ILE A 646 -6.48 -2.28 -13.91
CA ILE A 646 -6.73 -1.19 -12.96
C ILE A 646 -5.99 -1.42 -11.64
N ASN A 647 -6.05 -2.64 -11.08
CA ASN A 647 -5.33 -2.94 -9.84
C ASN A 647 -3.80 -2.75 -9.96
N VAL A 648 -3.21 -3.14 -11.10
CA VAL A 648 -1.78 -2.95 -11.36
C VAL A 648 -1.46 -1.46 -11.54
N MET A 649 -2.30 -0.73 -12.28
CA MET A 649 -2.12 0.70 -12.50
C MET A 649 -2.26 1.50 -11.21
N ASP A 650 -3.26 1.20 -10.37
CA ASP A 650 -3.45 1.87 -9.08
C ASP A 650 -2.22 1.69 -8.18
N GLU A 651 -1.65 0.48 -8.11
CA GLU A 651 -0.43 0.23 -7.33
C GLU A 651 0.80 0.92 -7.95
N ILE A 652 0.92 0.98 -9.28
CA ILE A 652 1.95 1.78 -9.96
C ILE A 652 1.80 3.25 -9.58
N MET A 653 0.60 3.81 -9.67
CA MET A 653 0.32 5.22 -9.39
C MET A 653 0.61 5.57 -7.92
N GLU A 654 0.21 4.71 -6.98
CA GLU A 654 0.53 4.86 -5.56
C GLU A 654 2.05 4.87 -5.34
N LYS A 655 2.79 3.94 -5.96
CA LYS A 655 4.26 3.86 -5.83
C LYS A 655 5.00 5.01 -6.49
N LEU A 656 4.50 5.51 -7.62
CA LEU A 656 5.05 6.71 -8.26
C LEU A 656 4.83 7.94 -7.38
N SER A 657 3.63 8.09 -6.81
CA SER A 657 3.33 9.18 -5.88
C SER A 657 4.19 9.11 -4.61
N ASP A 658 4.37 7.92 -4.02
CA ASP A 658 5.31 7.67 -2.91
C ASP A 658 6.74 8.12 -3.25
N ALA A 659 7.15 7.99 -4.52
CA ALA A 659 8.46 8.38 -5.04
C ALA A 659 8.56 9.87 -5.43
N GLY A 660 7.50 10.65 -5.19
CA GLY A 660 7.41 12.06 -5.58
C GLY A 660 7.35 12.25 -7.10
N ILE A 661 6.68 11.34 -7.81
CA ILE A 661 6.47 11.38 -9.26
C ILE A 661 4.96 11.46 -9.52
N ASP A 662 4.49 12.67 -9.81
CA ASP A 662 3.10 12.92 -10.17
C ASP A 662 2.93 12.75 -11.68
N LEU A 663 2.35 11.62 -12.09
CA LEU A 663 2.09 11.34 -13.50
C LEU A 663 0.98 12.25 -14.04
N GLU A 664 1.18 12.83 -15.23
CA GLU A 664 0.19 13.75 -15.82
C GLU A 664 -1.00 12.98 -16.42
N GLN A 665 -0.72 11.90 -17.14
CA GLN A 665 -1.73 11.00 -17.67
C GLN A 665 -1.15 9.60 -17.90
N TRP A 666 -2.03 8.61 -17.97
CA TRP A 666 -1.75 7.34 -18.62
C TRP A 666 -2.95 6.89 -19.43
N HIS A 667 -2.74 6.14 -20.50
CA HIS A 667 -3.83 5.61 -21.30
C HIS A 667 -3.43 4.32 -22.05
N PRO A 668 -4.43 3.50 -22.46
CA PRO A 668 -4.20 2.41 -23.39
C PRO A 668 -3.68 2.92 -24.73
N GLU A 669 -2.71 2.20 -25.27
CA GLU A 669 -2.12 2.47 -26.58
C GLU A 669 -2.56 1.43 -27.63
N SER A 670 -1.97 1.49 -28.82
CA SER A 670 -2.51 0.77 -29.98
C SER A 670 -2.16 -0.72 -30.05
N ALA A 671 -1.10 -1.18 -29.39
CA ALA A 671 -0.74 -2.59 -29.31
C ALA A 671 -1.39 -3.28 -28.10
N THR A 672 -1.65 -4.58 -28.22
CA THR A 672 -2.29 -5.35 -27.15
C THR A 672 -1.47 -5.32 -25.86
N GLY A 673 -2.09 -4.83 -24.78
CA GLY A 673 -1.43 -4.70 -23.48
C GLY A 673 -0.46 -3.52 -23.39
N GLN A 674 -0.49 -2.60 -24.37
CA GLN A 674 0.34 -1.40 -24.40
C GLN A 674 -0.34 -0.26 -23.65
N PHE A 675 0.43 0.45 -22.86
CA PHE A 675 0.00 1.65 -22.16
C PHE A 675 1.08 2.70 -22.26
N GLU A 676 0.69 3.97 -22.32
CA GLU A 676 1.59 5.10 -22.26
C GLU A 676 1.49 5.77 -20.89
N PHE A 677 2.64 6.17 -20.36
CA PHE A 677 2.78 6.97 -19.14
C PHE A 677 3.40 8.31 -19.51
N VAL A 678 2.68 9.41 -19.25
CA VAL A 678 3.15 10.77 -19.53
C VAL A 678 3.69 11.40 -18.26
N LEU A 679 5.01 11.56 -18.24
CA LEU A 679 5.78 12.02 -17.08
C LEU A 679 5.88 13.56 -17.05
N PRO A 680 5.98 14.14 -15.84
CA PRO A 680 6.03 15.58 -15.68
C PRO A 680 7.27 16.19 -16.34
N ALA A 681 7.10 17.38 -16.94
CA ALA A 681 8.21 18.11 -17.52
C ALA A 681 9.16 18.67 -16.43
N CYS A 682 10.43 18.31 -16.48
CA CYS A 682 11.43 18.63 -15.47
C CYS A 682 12.76 19.10 -16.09
N ALA A 683 13.69 19.61 -15.27
CA ALA A 683 15.05 19.86 -15.73
C ALA A 683 15.70 18.56 -16.27
N PRO A 684 16.62 18.59 -17.25
CA PRO A 684 17.03 17.39 -17.99
C PRO A 684 17.54 16.21 -17.15
N LEU A 685 18.33 16.49 -16.09
CA LEU A 685 18.81 15.46 -15.19
C LEU A 685 17.66 14.84 -14.38
N GLU A 686 16.78 15.68 -13.85
CA GLU A 686 15.63 15.26 -13.05
C GLU A 686 14.64 14.45 -13.91
N ALA A 687 14.35 14.90 -15.13
CA ALA A 687 13.50 14.17 -16.06
C ALA A 687 14.06 12.77 -16.38
N ALA A 688 15.37 12.66 -16.60
CA ALA A 688 16.03 11.39 -16.82
C ALA A 688 15.99 10.48 -15.57
N ASP A 689 16.21 11.06 -14.39
CA ASP A 689 16.18 10.35 -13.11
C ASP A 689 14.75 9.83 -12.81
N ILE A 690 13.72 10.64 -13.07
CA ILE A 690 12.29 10.27 -12.98
C ILE A 690 11.97 9.14 -13.96
N LEU A 691 12.38 9.27 -15.23
CA LEU A 691 12.13 8.23 -16.24
C LEU A 691 12.67 6.87 -15.79
N LEU A 692 13.90 6.83 -15.27
CA LEU A 692 14.51 5.59 -14.79
C LEU A 692 13.77 5.04 -13.56
N GLN A 693 13.41 5.88 -12.60
CA GLN A 693 12.66 5.46 -11.42
C GLN A 693 11.27 4.91 -11.79
N THR A 694 10.57 5.57 -12.72
CA THR A 694 9.28 5.10 -13.24
C THR A 694 9.39 3.71 -13.85
N ARG A 695 10.40 3.48 -14.70
CA ARG A 695 10.64 2.16 -15.32
C ARG A 695 10.82 1.06 -14.28
N GLU A 696 11.61 1.34 -13.24
CA GLU A 696 11.85 0.37 -12.17
C GLU A 696 10.60 0.09 -11.33
N ILE A 697 9.80 1.12 -11.02
CA ILE A 697 8.54 0.97 -10.29
C ILE A 697 7.53 0.16 -11.11
N VAL A 698 7.31 0.53 -12.38
CA VAL A 698 6.40 -0.19 -13.29
C VAL A 698 6.81 -1.66 -13.42
N ALA A 699 8.11 -1.93 -13.61
CA ALA A 699 8.61 -3.30 -13.71
C ALA A 699 8.47 -4.08 -12.39
N ALA A 700 8.72 -3.44 -11.25
CA ALA A 700 8.60 -4.06 -9.93
C ALA A 700 7.14 -4.44 -9.61
N VAL A 701 6.20 -3.52 -9.84
CA VAL A 701 4.77 -3.77 -9.61
C VAL A 701 4.23 -4.80 -10.60
N ALA A 702 4.54 -4.70 -11.90
CA ALA A 702 4.11 -5.74 -12.85
C ALA A 702 4.55 -7.14 -12.40
N LYS A 703 5.78 -7.26 -11.88
CA LYS A 703 6.33 -8.53 -11.39
C LYS A 703 5.59 -9.07 -10.17
N THR A 704 5.12 -8.24 -9.24
CA THR A 704 4.35 -8.72 -8.07
C THR A 704 3.00 -9.30 -8.46
N HIS A 705 2.45 -8.88 -9.61
CA HIS A 705 1.22 -9.42 -10.21
C HIS A 705 1.46 -10.57 -11.19
N GLY A 706 2.69 -11.10 -11.25
CA GLY A 706 3.05 -12.20 -12.15
C GLY A 706 3.11 -11.80 -13.63
N TRP A 707 3.20 -10.50 -13.92
CA TRP A 707 3.32 -9.95 -15.26
C TRP A 707 4.76 -9.49 -15.52
N ARG A 708 5.06 -9.26 -16.80
CA ARG A 708 6.29 -8.64 -17.26
C ARG A 708 5.95 -7.34 -17.95
N ALA A 709 6.38 -6.21 -17.39
CA ALA A 709 6.45 -4.95 -18.12
C ALA A 709 7.68 -4.97 -19.03
N THR A 710 7.53 -4.60 -20.30
CA THR A 710 8.65 -4.49 -21.22
C THR A 710 8.64 -3.21 -22.04
N LEU A 711 9.83 -2.67 -22.23
CA LEU A 711 10.15 -1.53 -23.09
C LEU A 711 10.71 -1.95 -24.46
N HIS A 712 10.65 -3.24 -24.79
CA HIS A 712 11.10 -3.75 -26.08
C HIS A 712 10.41 -2.97 -27.22
N PRO A 713 11.13 -2.36 -28.18
CA PRO A 713 10.56 -1.43 -29.17
C PRO A 713 9.51 -2.07 -30.10
N LYS A 714 9.64 -3.37 -30.38
CA LYS A 714 8.69 -4.11 -31.22
C LYS A 714 8.52 -5.59 -30.77
N PRO A 715 7.88 -5.87 -29.63
CA PRO A 715 7.82 -7.23 -29.09
C PRO A 715 6.74 -8.09 -29.77
N LEU A 716 5.82 -7.45 -30.49
CA LEU A 716 4.73 -8.06 -31.26
C LEU A 716 4.90 -7.66 -32.73
N PRO A 717 5.38 -8.56 -33.61
CA PRO A 717 5.74 -8.22 -34.99
C PRO A 717 4.62 -7.52 -35.79
N ASN A 718 3.37 -7.93 -35.57
CA ASN A 718 2.20 -7.47 -36.31
C ASN A 718 1.42 -6.33 -35.62
N LYS A 719 1.96 -5.72 -34.55
CA LYS A 719 1.31 -4.61 -33.81
C LYS A 719 2.19 -3.36 -33.82
N LEU A 720 1.70 -2.22 -33.36
CA LEU A 720 2.53 -1.01 -33.23
C LEU A 720 3.66 -1.22 -32.21
N GLY A 721 4.75 -0.47 -32.37
CA GLY A 721 5.92 -0.55 -31.49
C GLY A 721 5.80 0.39 -30.29
N THR A 722 6.73 0.28 -29.33
CA THR A 722 6.80 1.11 -28.13
C THR A 722 7.83 2.23 -28.27
N GLY A 723 7.41 3.47 -28.07
CA GLY A 723 8.25 4.67 -28.04
C GLY A 723 8.64 5.13 -26.64
N ALA A 724 9.59 6.07 -26.61
CA ALA A 724 9.84 6.93 -25.46
C ALA A 724 10.02 8.37 -25.99
N HIS A 725 8.92 9.07 -26.29
CA HIS A 725 8.99 10.40 -26.93
C HIS A 725 9.55 11.43 -25.94
N ILE A 726 10.31 12.40 -26.46
CA ILE A 726 10.91 13.47 -25.67
C ILE A 726 10.23 14.78 -26.02
N HIS A 727 9.57 15.41 -25.07
CA HIS A 727 9.12 16.78 -25.20
C HIS A 727 10.20 17.71 -24.66
N LEU A 728 10.75 18.56 -25.51
CA LEU A 728 11.83 19.48 -25.16
C LEU A 728 11.39 20.92 -25.38
N SER A 729 11.62 21.79 -24.40
CA SER A 729 11.38 23.23 -24.52
C SER A 729 12.52 24.04 -23.90
N ILE A 730 12.65 25.31 -24.30
CA ILE A 730 13.71 26.22 -23.84
C ILE A 730 13.06 27.46 -23.19
N PRO A 731 12.54 27.35 -21.94
CA PRO A 731 11.68 28.36 -21.32
C PRO A 731 12.39 29.66 -20.90
N THR A 732 13.66 29.85 -21.26
CA THR A 732 14.38 31.10 -21.04
C THR A 732 13.93 32.20 -22.02
N PRO A 733 13.95 33.49 -21.63
CA PRO A 733 13.66 34.60 -22.55
C PRO A 733 14.51 34.56 -23.84
N GLU A 734 15.77 34.12 -23.74
CA GLU A 734 16.64 33.95 -24.90
C GLU A 734 16.19 32.77 -25.78
N GLY A 735 16.00 31.60 -25.18
CA GLY A 735 15.57 30.38 -25.86
C GLY A 735 14.19 30.45 -26.53
N GLN A 736 13.30 31.34 -26.06
CA GLN A 736 11.99 31.56 -26.69
C GLN A 736 12.04 32.41 -27.97
N LYS A 737 13.18 33.06 -28.27
CA LYS A 737 13.33 33.79 -29.54
C LYS A 737 13.36 32.79 -30.69
N GLU A 738 12.56 33.05 -31.72
CA GLU A 738 12.44 32.17 -32.89
C GLU A 738 13.77 31.86 -33.55
N GLN A 739 14.62 32.86 -33.70
CA GLN A 739 15.96 32.66 -34.24
C GLN A 739 16.77 31.64 -33.40
N ILE A 740 16.71 31.72 -32.07
CA ILE A 740 17.50 30.88 -31.17
C ILE A 740 17.02 29.43 -31.19
N TYR A 741 15.72 29.18 -30.99
CA TYR A 741 15.24 27.80 -31.02
C TYR A 741 15.33 27.20 -32.44
N THR A 742 15.27 28.02 -33.50
CA THR A 742 15.47 27.53 -34.87
C THR A 742 16.91 27.08 -35.09
N HIS A 743 17.91 27.82 -34.62
CA HIS A 743 19.32 27.39 -34.63
C HIS A 743 19.52 26.10 -33.81
N PHE A 744 18.84 26.00 -32.67
CA PHE A 744 18.88 24.83 -31.81
C PHE A 744 18.38 23.57 -32.54
N TYR A 745 17.18 23.60 -33.13
CA TYR A 745 16.65 22.43 -33.82
C TYR A 745 17.35 22.14 -35.16
N ALA A 746 17.92 23.15 -35.82
CA ALA A 746 18.79 22.94 -36.98
C ALA A 746 20.05 22.16 -36.61
N GLY A 747 20.67 22.46 -35.46
CA GLY A 747 21.79 21.70 -34.91
C GLY A 747 21.43 20.24 -34.61
N ILE A 748 20.24 19.99 -34.07
CA ILE A 748 19.74 18.61 -33.86
C ILE A 748 19.59 17.87 -35.19
N LEU A 749 18.94 18.46 -36.20
CA LEU A 749 18.74 17.82 -37.52
C LEU A 749 20.07 17.51 -38.21
N LYS A 750 21.03 18.43 -38.15
CA LYS A 750 22.38 18.27 -38.71
C LYS A 750 23.11 17.05 -38.15
N HIS A 751 22.93 16.76 -36.86
CA HIS A 751 23.58 15.64 -36.19
C HIS A 751 22.66 14.41 -36.01
N LEU A 752 21.42 14.46 -36.53
CA LEU A 752 20.38 13.50 -36.15
C LEU A 752 20.74 12.06 -36.47
N ARG A 753 21.41 11.83 -37.61
CA ARG A 753 21.90 10.50 -38.01
C ARG A 753 22.87 9.90 -36.98
N ALA A 754 23.74 10.72 -36.38
CA ALA A 754 24.67 10.28 -35.34
C ALA A 754 23.96 10.13 -33.98
N ILE A 755 23.01 11.02 -33.68
CA ILE A 755 22.17 10.97 -32.48
C ILE A 755 21.38 9.64 -32.42
N THR A 756 20.95 9.11 -33.56
CA THR A 756 20.24 7.81 -33.66
C THR A 756 20.99 6.67 -32.97
N ALA A 757 22.33 6.70 -32.95
CA ALA A 757 23.11 5.68 -32.24
C ALA A 757 22.81 5.63 -30.74
N PHE A 758 22.41 6.76 -30.14
CA PHE A 758 22.05 6.87 -28.72
C PHE A 758 20.56 6.67 -28.46
N THR A 759 19.70 7.16 -29.36
CA THR A 759 18.25 7.10 -29.19
C THR A 759 17.62 5.78 -29.66
N TYR A 760 18.27 5.10 -30.61
CA TYR A 760 17.99 3.73 -31.09
C TYR A 760 19.23 2.85 -30.88
N GLY A 761 19.65 2.75 -29.62
CA GLY A 761 20.91 2.12 -29.21
C GLY A 761 20.92 0.60 -29.18
N ASN A 762 19.89 -0.09 -29.70
CA ASN A 762 19.81 -1.55 -29.72
C ASN A 762 19.31 -2.03 -31.10
N PRO A 763 19.71 -3.22 -31.58
CA PRO A 763 19.22 -3.73 -32.87
C PRO A 763 17.69 -3.80 -32.97
N ALA A 764 16.99 -4.12 -31.87
CA ALA A 764 15.52 -4.18 -31.84
C ALA A 764 14.83 -2.82 -32.03
N SER A 765 15.55 -1.71 -31.83
CA SER A 765 15.05 -0.35 -32.08
C SER A 765 14.65 -0.13 -33.54
N TYR A 766 15.41 -0.72 -34.46
CA TYR A 766 15.22 -0.52 -35.90
C TYR A 766 14.01 -1.31 -36.43
N ASP A 767 13.59 -2.38 -35.75
CA ASP A 767 12.34 -3.09 -36.04
C ASP A 767 11.12 -2.18 -35.82
N ARG A 768 11.18 -1.28 -34.83
CA ARG A 768 10.16 -0.24 -34.63
C ARG A 768 10.26 0.83 -35.71
N MET A 769 11.44 1.35 -35.97
CA MET A 769 11.66 2.46 -36.91
C MET A 769 11.26 2.10 -38.35
N LEU A 770 11.59 0.88 -38.81
CA LEU A 770 11.34 0.43 -40.18
C LEU A 770 9.96 -0.20 -40.40
N ALA A 771 9.17 -0.40 -39.34
CA ALA A 771 7.86 -1.03 -39.46
C ALA A 771 6.94 -0.22 -40.39
N ALA A 772 6.51 -0.84 -41.49
CA ALA A 772 5.61 -0.23 -42.46
C ALA A 772 4.29 0.23 -41.80
N GLY A 773 3.91 1.48 -42.03
CA GLY A 773 2.69 2.07 -41.46
C GLY A 773 2.75 2.38 -39.96
N GLY A 774 3.90 2.23 -39.31
CA GLY A 774 4.09 2.54 -37.90
C GLY A 774 4.21 4.04 -37.63
N TRP A 775 3.53 4.53 -36.59
CA TRP A 775 3.62 5.93 -36.12
C TRP A 775 4.93 6.20 -35.34
N ALA A 776 6.04 5.60 -35.77
CA ALA A 776 7.28 5.44 -35.01
C ALA A 776 8.24 6.65 -35.02
N GLY A 777 7.83 7.82 -35.52
CA GLY A 777 8.67 9.02 -35.49
C GLY A 777 9.61 9.21 -36.69
N SER A 778 9.29 8.65 -37.87
CA SER A 778 10.00 8.81 -39.16
C SER A 778 11.19 7.91 -39.45
N THR A 779 11.47 7.75 -40.75
CA THR A 779 12.66 7.12 -41.33
C THR A 779 13.59 8.14 -42.02
N TRP A 780 13.20 9.42 -42.03
CA TRP A 780 13.92 10.50 -42.69
C TRP A 780 14.33 11.58 -41.69
N VAL A 781 15.44 12.26 -41.98
CA VAL A 781 15.88 13.46 -41.26
C VAL A 781 14.98 14.62 -41.71
N ALA A 782 13.91 14.83 -40.95
CA ALA A 782 12.88 15.81 -41.28
C ALA A 782 12.20 16.34 -40.01
N TRP A 783 11.59 17.53 -40.15
CA TRP A 783 10.70 18.10 -39.15
C TRP A 783 9.39 18.56 -39.78
N GLY A 784 8.35 18.70 -38.95
CA GLY A 784 7.07 19.23 -39.38
C GLY A 784 6.25 19.77 -38.21
N THR A 785 5.43 20.80 -38.47
CA THR A 785 4.50 21.35 -37.49
C THR A 785 3.32 20.41 -37.30
N GLU A 786 3.10 19.96 -36.06
CA GLU A 786 2.09 18.98 -35.69
C GLU A 786 2.17 17.61 -36.42
N ASN A 787 3.21 17.40 -37.24
CA ASN A 787 3.38 16.17 -38.00
C ASN A 787 4.00 15.07 -37.13
N ARG A 788 3.21 14.05 -36.78
CA ARG A 788 3.71 12.89 -36.02
C ARG A 788 4.61 11.98 -36.86
N GLU A 789 4.64 12.10 -38.18
CA GLU A 789 5.43 11.21 -39.05
C GLU A 789 6.86 11.74 -39.33
N THR A 790 7.27 12.82 -38.67
CA THR A 790 8.65 13.37 -38.69
C THR A 790 9.41 13.06 -37.39
N ALA A 791 10.75 13.07 -37.46
CA ALA A 791 11.61 12.79 -36.32
C ALA A 791 11.55 13.89 -35.26
N LEU A 792 11.40 15.13 -35.72
CA LEU A 792 11.12 16.28 -34.89
C LEU A 792 9.72 16.82 -35.24
N ARG A 793 8.84 16.95 -34.26
CA ARG A 793 7.51 17.52 -34.41
C ARG A 793 7.45 18.84 -33.64
N LYS A 794 7.26 19.94 -34.36
CA LYS A 794 7.06 21.26 -33.74
C LYS A 794 5.65 21.33 -33.18
N ILE A 795 5.53 21.62 -31.88
CA ILE A 795 4.25 21.80 -31.18
C ILE A 795 3.94 23.29 -31.11
N ASN A 796 4.75 24.05 -30.35
CA ASN A 796 4.58 25.49 -30.21
C ASN A 796 5.87 26.19 -29.79
N GLY A 797 6.27 27.25 -30.49
CA GLY A 797 7.49 28.01 -30.18
C GLY A 797 8.73 27.11 -30.07
N SER A 798 9.38 27.14 -28.90
CA SER A 798 10.54 26.29 -28.59
C SER A 798 10.18 24.86 -28.13
N HIS A 799 8.90 24.54 -27.92
CA HIS A 799 8.42 23.21 -27.53
C HIS A 799 8.26 22.30 -28.73
N TRP A 800 9.15 21.31 -28.84
CA TRP A 800 9.12 20.30 -29.89
C TRP A 800 9.17 18.90 -29.26
N GLU A 801 8.60 17.94 -29.97
CA GLU A 801 8.62 16.53 -29.64
C GLU A 801 9.67 15.81 -30.52
N ILE A 802 10.61 15.11 -29.89
CA ILE A 802 11.56 14.21 -30.54
C ILE A 802 10.99 12.80 -30.44
N ARG A 803 10.55 12.28 -31.58
CA ARG A 803 9.85 10.98 -31.68
C ARG A 803 10.78 9.80 -31.93
N CYS A 804 12.04 10.10 -32.27
CA CYS A 804 13.04 9.14 -32.66
C CYS A 804 13.84 8.55 -31.47
N MET A 805 13.15 8.17 -30.39
CA MET A 805 13.72 7.46 -29.23
C MET A 805 12.78 6.33 -28.78
N ASP A 806 13.36 5.22 -28.31
CA ASP A 806 12.63 4.13 -27.67
C ASP A 806 13.12 3.85 -26.25
N GLY A 807 12.44 2.91 -25.58
CA GLY A 807 12.69 2.60 -24.18
C GLY A 807 14.06 1.97 -23.88
N LEU A 808 14.82 1.51 -24.89
CA LEU A 808 16.14 0.89 -24.72
C LEU A 808 17.29 1.91 -24.72
N ALA A 809 17.01 3.18 -25.05
CA ALA A 809 18.01 4.24 -25.06
C ALA A 809 18.62 4.49 -23.67
N ASN A 810 19.93 4.77 -23.63
CA ASN A 810 20.53 5.36 -22.44
C ASN A 810 20.11 6.83 -22.40
N VAL A 811 19.11 7.14 -21.57
CA VAL A 811 18.49 8.47 -21.52
C VAL A 811 19.49 9.60 -21.29
N TYR A 812 20.52 9.38 -20.46
CA TYR A 812 21.51 10.42 -20.19
C TYR A 812 22.34 10.76 -21.44
N LEU A 813 22.81 9.74 -22.16
CA LEU A 813 23.58 9.94 -23.39
C LEU A 813 22.71 10.47 -24.53
N ALA A 814 21.47 9.98 -24.64
CA ALA A 814 20.51 10.47 -25.62
C ALA A 814 20.22 11.97 -25.42
N LEU A 815 19.89 12.40 -24.19
CA LEU A 815 19.70 13.81 -23.87
C LEU A 815 20.98 14.64 -24.05
N ALA A 816 22.15 14.11 -23.67
CA ALA A 816 23.41 14.82 -23.83
C ALA A 816 23.72 15.08 -25.31
N ALA A 817 23.45 14.10 -26.18
CA ALA A 817 23.63 14.24 -27.62
C ALA A 817 22.64 15.23 -28.23
N ILE A 818 21.36 15.14 -27.87
CA ILE A 818 20.28 16.01 -28.39
C ILE A 818 20.50 17.46 -27.94
N ILE A 819 20.60 17.69 -26.63
CA ILE A 819 20.77 19.04 -26.07
C ILE A 819 22.10 19.62 -26.54
N GLY A 820 23.16 18.82 -26.52
CA GLY A 820 24.48 19.26 -26.94
C GLY A 820 24.54 19.65 -28.42
N ALA A 821 23.89 18.89 -29.30
CA ALA A 821 23.77 19.23 -30.72
C ALA A 821 23.00 20.54 -30.92
N GLY A 822 21.90 20.73 -30.19
CA GLY A 822 21.14 21.97 -30.29
C GLY A 822 21.90 23.18 -29.77
N VAL A 823 22.58 23.05 -28.63
CA VAL A 823 23.44 24.14 -28.10
C VAL A 823 24.56 24.48 -29.07
N GLU A 824 25.19 23.49 -29.69
CA GLU A 824 26.22 23.74 -30.71
C GLU A 824 25.65 24.44 -31.95
N GLY A 825 24.41 24.11 -32.34
CA GLY A 825 23.68 24.81 -33.39
C GLY A 825 23.42 26.29 -33.06
N VAL A 826 23.08 26.60 -31.80
CA VAL A 826 22.95 27.99 -31.33
C VAL A 826 24.30 28.72 -31.37
N ILE A 827 25.37 28.09 -30.89
CA ILE A 827 26.72 28.68 -30.88
C ILE A 827 27.23 28.95 -32.30
N SER A 828 26.92 28.05 -33.24
CA SER A 828 27.37 28.12 -34.63
C SER A 828 26.41 28.89 -35.55
N GLU A 829 25.26 29.34 -35.01
CA GLU A 829 24.17 29.97 -35.77
C GLU A 829 23.69 29.12 -36.97
N ASP A 830 23.58 27.80 -36.77
CA ASP A 830 23.21 26.85 -37.81
C ASP A 830 21.84 27.20 -38.42
N LYS A 831 21.77 27.37 -39.75
CA LYS A 831 20.52 27.75 -40.43
C LYS A 831 19.61 26.54 -40.59
N MET A 832 18.31 26.71 -40.32
CA MET A 832 17.28 25.71 -40.62
C MET A 832 17.06 25.64 -42.14
N THR A 833 17.71 24.67 -42.79
CA THR A 833 17.58 24.43 -44.24
C THR A 833 16.43 23.50 -44.57
N TRP A 834 16.06 22.59 -43.67
CA TRP A 834 14.87 21.75 -43.80
C TRP A 834 13.61 22.60 -43.73
N LEU A 835 12.64 22.35 -44.62
CA LEU A 835 11.36 23.04 -44.62
C LEU A 835 10.31 22.24 -43.85
N ASP A 836 9.27 22.94 -43.39
CA ASP A 836 8.16 22.36 -42.65
C ASP A 836 7.41 21.33 -43.50
N CYS A 837 7.58 20.05 -43.17
CA CYS A 837 6.95 18.95 -43.91
C CYS A 837 5.66 18.51 -43.21
N SER A 838 4.51 18.79 -43.83
CA SER A 838 3.18 18.42 -43.31
C SER A 838 2.72 17.02 -43.75
N ILE A 839 3.49 16.34 -44.58
CA ILE A 839 3.19 15.01 -45.14
C ILE A 839 4.20 14.00 -44.57
N ASN A 840 3.84 12.72 -44.49
CA ASN A 840 4.81 11.67 -44.19
C ASN A 840 5.98 11.66 -45.19
N PRO A 841 7.23 11.92 -44.77
CA PRO A 841 8.38 11.92 -45.67
C PRO A 841 8.60 10.59 -46.40
N ALA A 842 8.20 9.47 -45.80
CA ALA A 842 8.33 8.13 -46.41
C ALA A 842 7.34 7.88 -47.54
N LYS A 843 6.23 8.63 -47.62
CA LYS A 843 5.22 8.54 -48.70
C LYS A 843 5.52 9.49 -49.87
N LEU A 844 6.39 10.46 -49.66
CA LEU A 844 6.81 11.40 -50.69
C LEU A 844 7.71 10.71 -51.73
N SER A 845 7.59 11.12 -52.99
CA SER A 845 8.56 10.74 -54.01
C SER A 845 9.90 11.43 -53.74
N GLN A 846 10.96 11.00 -54.41
CA GLN A 846 12.27 11.66 -54.26
C GLN A 846 12.24 13.13 -54.66
N ALA A 847 11.46 13.47 -55.71
CA ALA A 847 11.30 14.85 -56.15
C ALA A 847 10.55 15.68 -55.11
N ASP A 848 9.42 15.16 -54.60
CA ASP A 848 8.62 15.89 -53.61
C ASP A 848 9.36 16.05 -52.27
N ARG A 849 10.25 15.11 -51.89
CA ARG A 849 11.13 15.27 -50.72
C ARG A 849 12.14 16.40 -50.90
N ALA A 850 12.67 16.57 -52.12
CA ALA A 850 13.61 17.64 -52.42
C ALA A 850 12.97 19.02 -52.25
N ASP A 851 11.66 19.16 -52.50
CA ASP A 851 10.92 20.40 -52.25
C ASP A 851 10.91 20.81 -50.76
N TYR A 852 11.14 19.86 -49.83
CA TYR A 852 11.27 20.12 -48.39
C TYR A 852 12.74 20.14 -47.91
N ASN A 853 13.72 20.03 -48.81
CA ASN A 853 15.13 19.80 -48.51
C ASN A 853 15.38 18.56 -47.63
N ILE A 854 14.58 17.50 -47.84
CA ILE A 854 14.75 16.21 -47.16
C ILE A 854 15.61 15.30 -48.04
N GLU A 855 16.90 15.22 -47.74
CA GLU A 855 17.86 14.43 -48.52
C GLU A 855 18.28 13.12 -47.83
N ASP A 856 18.31 13.14 -46.50
CA ASP A 856 18.91 12.09 -45.67
C ASP A 856 17.88 11.17 -45.00
N MET A 857 18.13 9.87 -45.09
CA MET A 857 17.47 8.88 -44.24
C MET A 857 18.15 8.77 -42.87
N LEU A 858 17.39 8.39 -41.85
CA LEU A 858 17.95 7.88 -40.61
C LEU A 858 18.67 6.54 -40.87
N PRO A 859 19.70 6.19 -40.08
CA PRO A 859 20.33 4.87 -40.16
C PRO A 859 19.31 3.73 -40.05
N CYS A 860 19.44 2.71 -40.91
CA CYS A 860 18.47 1.60 -40.99
C CYS A 860 18.79 0.46 -40.01
N ASN A 861 19.94 0.47 -39.36
CA ASN A 861 20.39 -0.52 -38.38
C ASN A 861 21.43 0.12 -37.44
N LEU A 862 21.76 -0.60 -36.36
CA LEU A 862 22.69 -0.12 -35.35
C LEU A 862 24.10 0.09 -35.92
N GLU A 863 24.55 -0.76 -36.82
CA GLU A 863 25.86 -0.65 -37.46
C GLU A 863 26.01 0.65 -38.26
N GLU A 864 25.00 1.03 -39.04
CA GLU A 864 24.95 2.30 -39.78
C GLU A 864 24.91 3.49 -38.82
N ALA A 865 24.17 3.41 -37.71
CA ALA A 865 24.12 4.48 -36.72
C ALA A 865 25.47 4.68 -36.04
N LEU A 866 26.15 3.58 -35.68
CA LEU A 866 27.52 3.62 -35.14
C LEU A 866 28.54 4.13 -36.17
N ALA A 867 28.34 3.84 -37.46
CA ALA A 867 29.19 4.38 -38.52
C ALA A 867 28.98 5.89 -38.68
N ALA A 868 27.73 6.36 -38.66
CA ALA A 868 27.41 7.79 -38.70
C ALA A 868 28.00 8.52 -37.49
N LEU A 869 27.82 7.97 -36.28
CA LEU A 869 28.42 8.51 -35.06
C LEU A 869 29.96 8.56 -35.13
N LYS A 870 30.60 7.53 -35.69
CA LYS A 870 32.06 7.48 -35.82
C LYS A 870 32.60 8.63 -36.68
N THR A 871 31.86 9.05 -37.70
CA THR A 871 32.28 10.11 -38.64
C THR A 871 31.89 11.52 -38.19
N ASP A 872 30.93 11.66 -37.28
CA ASP A 872 30.42 12.96 -36.83
C ASP A 872 31.35 13.64 -35.83
N GLN A 873 32.22 14.53 -36.29
CA GLN A 873 33.17 15.27 -35.43
C GLN A 873 32.48 16.20 -34.42
N GLY A 874 31.25 16.63 -34.69
CA GLY A 874 30.47 17.45 -33.75
C GLY A 874 30.16 16.67 -32.48
N MET A 875 29.73 15.42 -32.60
CA MET A 875 29.47 14.54 -31.46
C MET A 875 30.70 14.30 -30.58
N TYR A 876 31.90 14.21 -31.15
CA TYR A 876 33.15 14.12 -30.37
C TYR A 876 33.42 15.41 -29.58
N LYS A 877 33.14 16.58 -30.17
CA LYS A 877 33.27 17.88 -29.47
C LYS A 877 32.23 18.04 -28.36
N ILE A 878 31.02 17.53 -28.58
CA ILE A 878 29.88 17.68 -27.67
C ILE A 878 30.00 16.74 -26.47
N LEU A 879 30.18 15.44 -26.71
CA LEU A 879 30.18 14.41 -25.67
C LEU A 879 31.58 14.10 -25.13
N GLY A 880 32.61 14.44 -25.90
CA GLY A 880 34.00 14.06 -25.62
C GLY A 880 34.39 12.74 -26.28
N GLU A 881 35.61 12.70 -26.81
CA GLU A 881 36.15 11.55 -27.55
C GLU A 881 36.05 10.24 -26.76
N ALA A 882 36.41 10.25 -25.47
CA ALA A 882 36.39 9.06 -24.64
C ALA A 882 34.98 8.43 -24.51
N VAL A 883 33.92 9.26 -24.43
CA VAL A 883 32.53 8.77 -24.38
C VAL A 883 32.16 8.12 -25.71
N VAL A 884 32.40 8.82 -26.83
CA VAL A 884 32.02 8.34 -28.17
C VAL A 884 32.75 7.04 -28.52
N VAL A 885 34.07 7.00 -28.34
CA VAL A 885 34.90 5.82 -28.65
C VAL A 885 34.47 4.62 -27.80
N THR A 886 34.27 4.83 -26.50
CA THR A 886 33.88 3.73 -25.60
C THR A 886 32.45 3.27 -25.84
N TYR A 887 31.52 4.18 -26.14
CA TYR A 887 30.15 3.84 -26.51
C TYR A 887 30.10 2.97 -27.77
N ILE A 888 30.82 3.36 -28.83
CA ILE A 888 30.93 2.56 -30.07
C ILE A 888 31.50 1.18 -29.78
N ALA A 889 32.56 1.09 -28.97
CA ALA A 889 33.15 -0.19 -28.60
C ALA A 889 32.17 -1.08 -27.82
N MET A 890 31.44 -0.50 -26.86
CA MET A 890 30.43 -1.21 -26.08
C MET A 890 29.27 -1.71 -26.93
N LYS A 891 28.73 -0.86 -27.81
CA LYS A 891 27.62 -1.25 -28.70
C LYS A 891 28.01 -2.30 -29.72
N ARG A 892 29.28 -2.34 -30.16
CA ARG A 892 29.80 -3.45 -30.97
C ARG A 892 29.86 -4.76 -30.18
N GLY A 893 30.35 -4.73 -28.95
CA GLY A 893 30.35 -5.92 -28.08
C GLY A 893 28.93 -6.43 -27.78
N GLU A 894 27.99 -5.51 -27.50
CA GLU A 894 26.57 -5.84 -27.33
C GLU A 894 25.98 -6.45 -28.61
N LEU A 895 26.28 -5.89 -29.78
CA LEU A 895 25.82 -6.40 -31.07
C LEU A 895 26.38 -7.81 -31.38
N GLU A 896 27.66 -8.06 -31.09
CA GLU A 896 28.28 -9.40 -31.24
C GLU A 896 27.54 -10.44 -30.38
N LEU A 897 27.24 -10.09 -29.13
CA LEU A 897 26.45 -10.92 -28.23
C LEU A 897 25.05 -11.21 -28.81
N MET A 898 24.33 -10.18 -29.24
CA MET A 898 22.97 -10.33 -29.79
C MET A 898 22.96 -11.18 -31.06
N ASN A 899 23.93 -10.98 -31.95
CA ASN A 899 24.07 -11.73 -33.20
C ASN A 899 24.37 -13.22 -32.98
N SER A 900 24.93 -13.59 -31.83
CA SER A 900 25.11 -14.99 -31.44
C SER A 900 23.81 -15.70 -31.05
N MET A 901 22.75 -14.95 -30.71
CA MET A 901 21.45 -15.48 -30.31
C MET A 901 20.52 -15.67 -31.53
N LYS A 902 19.71 -16.74 -31.47
CA LYS A 902 18.57 -16.92 -32.39
C LYS A 902 17.54 -15.80 -32.16
N GLU A 903 16.75 -15.48 -33.19
CA GLU A 903 15.78 -14.38 -33.16
C GLU A 903 14.81 -14.44 -31.98
N GLU A 904 14.15 -15.59 -31.76
CA GLU A 904 13.20 -15.77 -30.64
C GLU A 904 13.89 -15.65 -29.28
N GLN A 905 15.07 -16.24 -29.13
CA GLN A 905 15.87 -16.15 -27.92
C GLN A 905 16.26 -14.70 -27.62
N ARG A 906 16.70 -13.96 -28.64
CA ARG A 906 17.07 -12.54 -28.54
C ARG A 906 15.88 -11.69 -28.12
N ARG A 907 14.72 -11.89 -28.75
CA ARG A 907 13.46 -11.23 -28.38
C ARG A 907 13.12 -11.44 -26.91
N ASN A 908 13.09 -12.69 -26.45
CA ASN A 908 12.74 -13.00 -25.06
C ASN A 908 13.78 -12.47 -24.07
N TRP A 909 15.07 -12.52 -24.45
CA TRP A 909 16.18 -11.97 -23.65
C TRP A 909 16.08 -10.46 -23.47
N ILE A 910 15.64 -9.73 -24.50
CA ILE A 910 15.38 -8.28 -24.42
C ILE A 910 14.14 -8.01 -23.56
N ILE A 911 13.03 -8.74 -23.79
CA ILE A 911 11.79 -8.60 -23.01
C ILE A 911 12.05 -8.81 -21.51
N GLU A 912 12.90 -9.78 -21.15
CA GLU A 912 13.22 -10.09 -19.75
C GLU A 912 14.10 -9.03 -19.07
N ARG A 913 14.87 -8.26 -19.85
CA ARG A 913 15.77 -7.23 -19.31
C ARG A 913 15.14 -5.86 -19.28
N TYR A 914 14.44 -5.47 -20.34
CA TYR A 914 13.93 -4.13 -20.54
C TYR A 914 12.41 -4.07 -20.57
#